data_AF-A0A7X7RY08-F1
#
_entry.id   AF-A0A7X7RY08-F1
#
_cell.length_a   1.000
_cell.length_b   1.000
_cell.length_c   1.000
_cell.angle_alpha   90.00
_cell.angle_beta   90.00
_cell.angle_gamma   90.00
#
_symmetry.space_group_name_H-M   'P 1'
#
loop_
_entity.id
_entity.type
_entity.pdbx_description
1 polymer ?
#
loop_
_entity_poly.entity_id
_entity_poly.type
_entity_poly.pdbx_seq_one_letter_code
_entity_poly.pdbx_strand_id
1 'polypeptide(L)'
;MKSLLFFLVAASTIASGAPTVVKEWVFDSPKAVEGWSKKVNHVADVRFEDGALVGTIMDWDPWLTGPKEEFKTNQWHYVEVEMKTDLPGRGELFFTDTDDTQYDGFYSDKHTTFLVNADNEWHTYVIRPYWQFPTILKLRLDFATTHDKELHGKKGFAVRSIRVMDPGYDKLPKSDGNFDFAGKSCGWEANADSTASVSAEGLRVTAPAGKFAGAQVGPINVPLDEIGFWVVAEVSAKGSTRGKLSWLTSVSQGERSRVFDIEDDGRRHWYNIDLSGQRTWAGNLCQLGIGLSGSDGGEFTLHRLYVSDEPGGPASIFIKNAGLPNAINRVGQECDFAMLVTNLGGETARGLKISSVSLPPGAELVPGSMTFASGVNVDPFETLEFSMKIRASRPVKGEFTLVLSSEGGLKFEQTGELEITASLGLPKADYVPEPQPLESDYEVGALYFPGWDNRANGGWQRVYNRCPERKPVLGWYDEGNPECVDWQIKWLVENGMTYLLVDWYWSKGQIGLDHWIKAFKQARYRKYMKWAMMWANHNAPGSHSLEDMKKVAQFWVDNYFNMPEYYTFDGKPVVMMWSVGNMDNDMRGKGGAKALIEAANEVAVAAGYKGIHFSAMKWPEDVVTIPQIQALADKGFESTSIYHYMSHGGKAKDPRRFSFELVAETNKDLWEKWYEVGILPFFTNLSTGWDDRPWNDHLEIYGRTPELFKKICQDAKAFADRTGLKKRILLSPLNEWGEGSYAEPNREYGFGMYEAVREVFCKKPAGGWPLNYGPTDVGLGPYDVQINKSSRKDMRTSWDLEQPSPGWGPMMGIKDYKCENGIIAFTSASFDPALTCSLAHLRSNRFKKLIVRMKVSPHPNGEEDTCQLFWGTSSVPKHNEPMSVSTKYRANGQFQDIVLDFTANSRFTGFLTSFRFDPITRAEAQIEIDSIRLE
;
A
#
# COMPACT_ATOMS: atom_id res chain seq x y z
N MET A 1 -31.38 44.96 -21.76
CA MET A 1 -30.62 44.57 -22.98
C MET A 1 -29.18 44.27 -22.56
N LYS A 2 -28.92 43.03 -22.11
CA LYS A 2 -27.63 42.34 -21.96
C LYS A 2 -28.00 40.89 -21.62
N SER A 3 -27.65 39.98 -22.52
CA SER A 3 -28.25 38.67 -22.70
C SER A 3 -27.79 37.63 -21.67
N LEU A 4 -28.74 36.93 -21.05
CA LEU A 4 -28.51 35.63 -20.42
C LEU A 4 -28.42 34.58 -21.53
N LEU A 5 -27.24 33.99 -21.71
CA LEU A 5 -27.03 32.90 -22.66
C LEU A 5 -27.37 31.59 -21.93
N PHE A 6 -28.58 31.06 -22.18
CA PHE A 6 -28.88 29.66 -21.88
C PHE A 6 -28.06 28.79 -22.86
N PHE A 7 -27.07 28.05 -22.35
CA PHE A 7 -26.47 26.96 -23.11
C PHE A 7 -27.47 25.81 -23.13
N LEU A 8 -28.25 25.71 -24.20
CA LEU A 8 -28.95 24.48 -24.57
C LEU A 8 -27.88 23.46 -25.00
N VAL A 9 -27.49 22.57 -24.10
CA VAL A 9 -26.85 21.31 -24.49
C VAL A 9 -27.94 20.44 -25.10
N ALA A 10 -27.80 20.07 -26.36
CA ALA A 10 -28.65 19.08 -27.00
C ALA A 10 -28.39 17.72 -26.34
N ALA A 11 -29.08 17.44 -25.25
CA ALA A 11 -29.18 16.11 -24.67
C ALA A 11 -29.87 15.21 -25.70
N SER A 12 -29.20 14.13 -26.10
CA SER A 12 -29.86 12.98 -26.71
C SER A 12 -30.97 12.55 -25.75
N THR A 13 -32.22 12.77 -26.16
CA THR A 13 -33.43 12.46 -25.39
C THR A 13 -33.59 10.96 -25.25
N ILE A 14 -32.96 10.39 -24.22
CA ILE A 14 -33.40 9.11 -23.67
C ILE A 14 -34.75 9.38 -23.02
N ALA A 15 -35.79 8.67 -23.46
CA ALA A 15 -37.14 8.81 -22.94
C ALA A 15 -37.20 8.38 -21.45
N SER A 16 -36.90 9.32 -20.56
CA SER A 16 -37.18 9.19 -19.13
C SER A 16 -38.65 9.51 -18.89
N GLY A 17 -39.30 8.77 -18.00
CA GLY A 17 -40.58 9.21 -17.45
C GLY A 17 -40.41 10.55 -16.75
N ALA A 18 -41.47 11.36 -16.66
CA ALA A 18 -41.41 12.56 -15.82
C ALA A 18 -41.04 12.15 -14.38
N PRO A 19 -40.09 12.83 -13.71
CA PRO A 19 -39.73 12.53 -12.33
C PRO A 19 -40.98 12.53 -11.44
N THR A 20 -41.07 11.54 -10.55
CA THR A 20 -42.20 11.40 -9.62
C THR A 20 -41.72 11.57 -8.19
N VAL A 21 -42.57 12.11 -7.32
CA VAL A 21 -42.25 12.25 -5.90
C VAL A 21 -42.43 10.90 -5.21
N VAL A 22 -41.38 10.38 -4.59
CA VAL A 22 -41.42 9.19 -3.73
C VAL A 22 -41.86 9.58 -2.33
N LYS A 23 -41.29 10.67 -1.83
CA LYS A 23 -41.54 11.22 -0.50
C LYS A 23 -41.25 12.71 -0.52
N GLU A 24 -42.03 13.52 0.17
CA GLU A 24 -41.74 14.94 0.33
C GLU A 24 -42.09 15.47 1.71
N TRP A 25 -41.33 16.49 2.10
CA TRP A 25 -41.63 17.38 3.20
C TRP A 25 -41.63 18.81 2.64
N VAL A 26 -42.79 19.45 2.63
CA VAL A 26 -42.97 20.85 2.22
C VAL A 26 -43.26 21.67 3.46
N PHE A 27 -42.45 22.69 3.72
CA PHE A 27 -42.50 23.50 4.95
C PHE A 27 -43.41 24.73 4.77
N ASP A 28 -44.68 24.51 4.49
CA ASP A 28 -45.68 25.55 4.18
C ASP A 28 -46.53 26.01 5.38
N SER A 29 -46.33 25.39 6.55
CA SER A 29 -47.10 25.66 7.76
C SER A 29 -46.30 25.35 9.04
N PRO A 30 -46.68 25.94 10.19
CA PRO A 30 -46.04 25.62 11.49
C PRO A 30 -46.03 24.12 11.82
N LYS A 31 -47.09 23.40 11.43
CA LYS A 31 -47.20 21.95 11.65
C LYS A 31 -46.19 21.16 10.82
N ALA A 32 -45.89 21.61 9.60
CA ALA A 32 -44.92 20.95 8.73
C ALA A 32 -43.47 21.02 9.27
N VAL A 33 -43.16 22.07 10.04
CA VAL A 33 -41.84 22.26 10.67
C VAL A 33 -41.67 21.42 11.95
N GLU A 34 -42.75 21.04 12.61
CA GLU A 34 -42.71 20.35 13.91
C GLU A 34 -41.94 19.01 13.86
N GLY A 35 -42.03 18.28 12.75
CA GLY A 35 -41.34 17.00 12.58
C GLY A 35 -39.82 17.11 12.52
N TRP A 36 -39.30 18.21 11.94
CA TRP A 36 -37.88 18.45 11.70
C TRP A 36 -37.21 19.31 12.80
N SER A 37 -37.99 19.90 13.71
CA SER A 37 -37.49 20.76 14.80
C SER A 37 -37.33 20.04 16.15
N LYS A 38 -37.74 18.77 16.26
CA LYS A 38 -37.69 18.00 17.52
C LYS A 38 -36.31 17.53 17.91
N LYS A 39 -35.47 17.19 16.93
CA LYS A 39 -34.11 16.69 17.14
C LYS A 39 -33.17 17.52 16.28
N VAL A 40 -32.49 18.43 16.95
CA VAL A 40 -31.58 19.39 16.35
C VAL A 40 -30.28 19.46 17.15
N ASN A 41 -29.18 19.82 16.51
CA ASN A 41 -27.89 20.07 17.16
C ASN A 41 -27.23 21.30 16.55
N HIS A 42 -26.58 22.11 17.39
CA HIS A 42 -25.91 23.36 17.01
C HIS A 42 -26.67 24.25 16.00
N VAL A 43 -28.00 24.22 16.08
CA VAL A 43 -28.91 25.17 15.45
C VAL A 43 -29.87 25.71 16.49
N ALA A 44 -30.26 26.97 16.35
CA ALA A 44 -31.19 27.66 17.24
C ALA A 44 -32.35 28.28 16.46
N ASP A 45 -33.38 28.72 17.19
CA ASP A 45 -34.53 29.47 16.66
C ASP A 45 -35.27 28.79 15.49
N VAL A 46 -35.27 27.45 15.47
CA VAL A 46 -35.91 26.66 14.41
C VAL A 46 -37.43 26.86 14.46
N ARG A 47 -37.99 27.46 13.41
CA ARG A 47 -39.42 27.81 13.34
C ARG A 47 -39.93 27.86 11.91
N PHE A 48 -41.24 27.98 11.78
CA PHE A 48 -41.87 28.33 10.52
C PHE A 48 -41.87 29.84 10.33
N GLU A 49 -41.38 30.32 9.18
CA GLU A 49 -41.41 31.72 8.77
C GLU A 49 -41.45 31.81 7.25
N ASP A 50 -42.30 32.69 6.71
CA ASP A 50 -42.40 33.00 5.27
C ASP A 50 -42.43 31.79 4.32
N GLY A 51 -43.16 30.73 4.70
CA GLY A 51 -43.31 29.53 3.88
C GLY A 51 -42.07 28.63 3.88
N ALA A 52 -41.26 28.68 4.94
CA ALA A 52 -40.07 27.85 5.09
C ALA A 52 -39.82 27.44 6.56
N LEU A 53 -39.05 26.38 6.74
CA LEU A 53 -38.36 26.06 7.98
C LEU A 53 -37.10 26.94 8.05
N VAL A 54 -37.04 27.86 9.01
CA VAL A 54 -35.89 28.74 9.21
C VAL A 54 -35.17 28.42 10.50
N GLY A 55 -33.87 28.67 10.57
CA GLY A 55 -33.08 28.52 11.79
C GLY A 55 -31.74 29.24 11.71
N THR A 56 -31.06 29.31 12.85
CA THR A 56 -29.76 29.97 13.03
C THR A 56 -28.67 28.91 13.25
N ILE A 57 -27.55 29.03 12.55
CA ILE A 57 -26.37 28.16 12.66
C ILE A 57 -25.51 28.63 13.84
N MET A 58 -25.23 27.72 14.80
CA MET A 58 -24.53 28.07 16.03
C MET A 58 -23.03 27.85 15.96
N ASP A 59 -22.54 26.71 15.46
CA ASP A 59 -21.10 26.41 15.37
C ASP A 59 -20.73 25.29 14.36
N TRP A 60 -20.02 24.24 14.80
CA TRP A 60 -19.29 23.24 14.05
C TRP A 60 -20.09 22.00 13.63
N ASP A 61 -21.26 21.72 14.22
CA ASP A 61 -22.10 20.56 13.87
C ASP A 61 -23.62 20.88 13.77
N PRO A 62 -24.02 21.83 12.89
CA PRO A 62 -25.41 22.29 12.78
C PRO A 62 -26.26 21.32 11.94
N TRP A 63 -27.23 20.64 12.57
CA TRP A 63 -28.11 19.72 11.85
C TRP A 63 -29.53 19.61 12.43
N LEU A 64 -30.43 19.09 11.61
CA LEU A 64 -31.80 18.75 11.96
C LEU A 64 -32.20 17.37 11.42
N THR A 65 -32.96 16.62 12.22
CA THR A 65 -33.43 15.27 11.87
C THR A 65 -34.91 15.28 11.56
N GLY A 66 -35.28 14.66 10.44
CA GLY A 66 -36.67 14.52 10.02
C GLY A 66 -37.45 13.49 10.85
N PRO A 67 -38.79 13.47 10.70
CA PRO A 67 -39.63 12.50 11.38
C PRO A 67 -39.32 11.07 10.91
N LYS A 68 -39.58 10.09 11.78
CA LYS A 68 -39.51 8.67 11.41
C LYS A 68 -40.67 8.31 10.50
N GLU A 69 -40.38 8.19 9.22
CA GLU A 69 -41.35 7.89 8.17
C GLU A 69 -40.68 6.97 7.14
N GLU A 70 -41.06 5.69 7.16
CA GLU A 70 -40.49 4.70 6.25
C GLU A 70 -40.96 4.94 4.81
N PHE A 71 -40.02 4.93 3.87
CA PHE A 71 -40.30 4.94 2.44
C PHE A 71 -39.35 4.00 1.69
N LYS A 72 -39.85 3.45 0.59
CA LYS A 72 -39.05 2.59 -0.29
C LYS A 72 -38.08 3.42 -1.10
N THR A 73 -36.88 2.89 -1.26
CA THR A 73 -35.80 3.55 -1.98
C THR A 73 -35.17 2.62 -3.01
N ASN A 74 -34.60 3.21 -4.05
CA ASN A 74 -33.73 2.52 -4.99
C ASN A 74 -32.48 3.37 -5.28
N GLN A 75 -31.54 2.79 -6.02
CA GLN A 75 -30.28 3.44 -6.37
C GLN A 75 -30.44 4.68 -7.25
N TRP A 76 -31.60 4.87 -7.88
CA TRP A 76 -31.86 5.99 -8.80
C TRP A 76 -32.46 7.21 -8.11
N HIS A 77 -33.03 7.02 -6.92
CA HIS A 77 -33.66 8.10 -6.18
C HIS A 77 -32.65 9.18 -5.82
N TYR A 78 -33.10 10.42 -5.95
CA TYR A 78 -32.34 11.61 -5.59
C TYR A 78 -33.17 12.49 -4.67
N VAL A 79 -32.50 13.39 -3.96
CA VAL A 79 -33.14 14.29 -3.00
C VAL A 79 -32.96 15.73 -3.48
N GLU A 80 -34.07 16.43 -3.67
CA GLU A 80 -34.11 17.86 -3.90
C GLU A 80 -34.29 18.57 -2.57
N VAL A 81 -33.34 19.42 -2.21
CA VAL A 81 -33.46 20.33 -1.06
C VAL A 81 -33.56 21.74 -1.59
N GLU A 82 -34.74 22.35 -1.48
CA GLU A 82 -34.90 23.77 -1.81
C GLU A 82 -34.58 24.60 -0.56
N MET A 83 -33.42 25.26 -0.57
CA MET A 83 -32.98 26.05 0.58
C MET A 83 -32.17 27.29 0.17
N LYS A 84 -32.04 28.21 1.13
CA LYS A 84 -31.12 29.35 1.09
C LYS A 84 -30.34 29.45 2.40
N THR A 85 -29.13 29.97 2.34
CA THR A 85 -28.26 30.19 3.49
C THR A 85 -27.35 31.38 3.21
N ASP A 86 -26.85 32.03 4.27
CA ASP A 86 -25.84 33.08 4.18
C ASP A 86 -24.45 32.61 4.70
N LEU A 87 -24.29 31.29 4.90
CA LEU A 87 -23.03 30.62 5.23
C LEU A 87 -22.64 29.62 4.12
N PRO A 88 -21.47 29.80 3.47
CA PRO A 88 -21.04 28.90 2.40
C PRO A 88 -20.39 27.67 3.00
N GLY A 89 -20.41 26.57 2.26
CA GLY A 89 -19.63 25.41 2.63
C GLY A 89 -20.24 24.10 2.15
N ARG A 90 -19.93 23.05 2.89
CA ARG A 90 -20.40 21.69 2.67
C ARG A 90 -21.60 21.43 3.57
N GLY A 91 -22.75 21.14 2.98
CA GLY A 91 -23.86 20.49 3.67
C GLY A 91 -23.81 18.98 3.47
N GLU A 92 -24.54 18.25 4.31
CA GLU A 92 -24.61 16.78 4.25
C GLU A 92 -26.05 16.28 4.43
N LEU A 93 -26.38 15.22 3.72
CA LEU A 93 -27.63 14.50 3.90
C LEU A 93 -27.31 13.10 4.44
N PHE A 94 -27.61 12.90 5.71
CA PHE A 94 -27.54 11.61 6.40
C PHE A 94 -28.86 10.84 6.25
N PHE A 95 -28.76 9.52 6.22
CA PHE A 95 -29.91 8.64 6.09
C PHE A 95 -29.72 7.34 6.89
N THR A 96 -30.82 6.73 7.33
CA THR A 96 -30.77 5.45 8.04
C THR A 96 -31.98 4.57 7.77
N ASP A 97 -31.74 3.26 7.80
CA ASP A 97 -32.69 2.16 7.71
C ASP A 97 -32.94 1.49 9.08
N THR A 98 -32.37 2.01 10.17
CA THR A 98 -32.50 1.47 11.53
C THR A 98 -32.60 2.59 12.59
N ASP A 99 -33.04 2.24 13.80
CA ASP A 99 -32.92 3.09 15.00
C ASP A 99 -31.82 2.59 15.97
N ASP A 100 -31.24 1.42 15.70
CA ASP A 100 -30.39 0.68 16.65
C ASP A 100 -28.93 1.14 16.62
N THR A 101 -28.69 2.44 16.87
CA THR A 101 -27.34 2.97 17.12
C THR A 101 -27.33 3.98 18.26
N GLN A 102 -26.14 4.24 18.82
CA GLN A 102 -25.94 5.31 19.81
C GLN A 102 -26.24 6.72 19.27
N TYR A 103 -26.38 6.87 17.95
CA TYR A 103 -26.68 8.13 17.25
C TYR A 103 -28.06 8.08 16.59
N ASP A 104 -29.04 7.45 17.25
CA ASP A 104 -30.43 7.36 16.78
C ASP A 104 -30.53 6.74 15.38
N GLY A 105 -29.78 5.67 15.11
CA GLY A 105 -29.79 4.97 13.84
C GLY A 105 -28.78 5.47 12.81
N PHE A 106 -28.24 6.68 12.94
CA PHE A 106 -27.27 7.21 11.97
C PHE A 106 -25.88 6.60 12.14
N TYR A 107 -25.15 6.52 11.02
CA TYR A 107 -23.75 6.13 10.95
C TYR A 107 -22.95 7.20 10.20
N SER A 108 -21.69 7.39 10.57
CA SER A 108 -20.82 8.41 9.96
C SER A 108 -20.56 8.17 8.47
N ASP A 109 -20.76 6.95 7.97
CA ASP A 109 -20.54 6.56 6.56
C ASP A 109 -21.82 6.53 5.71
N LYS A 110 -23.01 6.80 6.29
CA LYS A 110 -24.30 6.85 5.58
C LYS A 110 -24.76 8.28 5.31
N HIS A 111 -23.97 9.01 4.52
CA HIS A 111 -24.32 10.38 4.13
C HIS A 111 -23.88 10.71 2.70
N THR A 112 -24.38 11.83 2.20
CA THR A 112 -23.97 12.42 0.92
C THR A 112 -23.75 13.90 1.09
N THR A 113 -22.60 14.39 0.62
CA THR A 113 -22.21 15.79 0.76
C THR A 113 -22.67 16.60 -0.46
N PHE A 114 -22.99 17.87 -0.24
CA PHE A 114 -23.31 18.82 -1.30
C PHE A 114 -22.76 20.20 -0.95
N LEU A 115 -22.44 21.02 -1.96
CA LEU A 115 -21.96 22.38 -1.75
C LEU A 115 -23.13 23.35 -1.75
N VAL A 116 -23.12 24.25 -0.77
CA VAL A 116 -24.19 25.25 -0.57
C VAL A 116 -23.67 26.66 -0.89
N ASN A 117 -24.50 27.41 -1.60
CA ASN A 117 -24.22 28.80 -1.98
C ASN A 117 -24.68 29.73 -0.86
N ALA A 118 -23.86 30.74 -0.55
CA ALA A 118 -24.12 31.70 0.52
C ALA A 118 -24.58 33.07 0.02
N ASP A 119 -25.30 33.08 -1.09
CA ASP A 119 -25.87 34.29 -1.68
C ASP A 119 -27.22 34.65 -1.05
N ASN A 120 -27.71 33.83 -0.12
CA ASN A 120 -29.02 33.96 0.52
C ASN A 120 -30.19 33.96 -0.50
N GLU A 121 -29.97 33.39 -1.68
CA GLU A 121 -30.99 33.15 -2.71
C GLU A 121 -31.51 31.71 -2.62
N TRP A 122 -32.72 31.48 -3.14
CA TRP A 122 -33.30 30.13 -3.17
C TRP A 122 -32.65 29.28 -4.24
N HIS A 123 -32.06 28.16 -3.82
CA HIS A 123 -31.50 27.14 -4.72
C HIS A 123 -32.17 25.80 -4.48
N THR A 124 -32.30 25.00 -5.54
CA THR A 124 -32.63 23.58 -5.43
C THR A 124 -31.35 22.77 -5.53
N TYR A 125 -30.92 22.18 -4.41
CA TYR A 125 -29.78 21.29 -4.38
C TYR A 125 -30.23 19.87 -4.71
N VAL A 126 -29.69 19.32 -5.79
CA VAL A 126 -29.93 17.93 -6.21
C VAL A 126 -28.85 17.05 -5.60
N ILE A 127 -29.24 16.29 -4.58
CA ILE A 127 -28.38 15.38 -3.83
C ILE A 127 -28.65 13.97 -4.33
N ARG A 128 -27.62 13.24 -4.75
CA ARG A 128 -27.77 11.86 -5.25
C ARG A 128 -27.15 10.89 -4.24
N PRO A 129 -27.94 10.35 -3.30
CA PRO A 129 -27.42 9.45 -2.27
C PRO A 129 -27.18 8.04 -2.78
N TYR A 130 -27.80 7.68 -3.92
CA TYR A 130 -27.65 6.37 -4.56
C TYR A 130 -27.91 5.21 -3.60
N TRP A 131 -29.06 5.25 -2.94
CA TRP A 131 -29.37 4.31 -1.87
C TRP A 131 -29.37 2.86 -2.36
N GLN A 132 -28.58 2.03 -1.68
CA GLN A 132 -28.57 0.58 -1.84
C GLN A 132 -29.50 -0.12 -0.85
N PHE A 133 -30.20 0.67 -0.03
CA PHE A 133 -31.18 0.19 0.93
C PHE A 133 -32.53 0.11 0.23
N PRO A 134 -33.31 -0.96 0.46
CA PRO A 134 -34.67 -1.04 -0.07
C PRO A 134 -35.61 -0.03 0.60
N THR A 135 -35.24 0.47 1.79
CA THR A 135 -36.04 1.35 2.63
C THR A 135 -35.16 2.31 3.42
N ILE A 136 -35.63 3.54 3.60
CA ILE A 136 -35.07 4.53 4.52
C ILE A 136 -36.15 4.91 5.55
N LEU A 137 -35.75 5.02 6.83
CA LEU A 137 -36.61 5.38 7.96
C LEU A 137 -36.57 6.87 8.29
N LYS A 138 -35.39 7.49 8.19
CA LYS A 138 -35.15 8.89 8.59
C LYS A 138 -34.08 9.52 7.73
N LEU A 139 -34.21 10.83 7.54
CA LEU A 139 -33.19 11.71 6.98
C LEU A 139 -32.69 12.69 8.05
N ARG A 140 -31.44 13.08 7.97
CA ARG A 140 -30.87 14.19 8.75
C ARG A 140 -30.13 15.12 7.78
N LEU A 141 -30.42 16.41 7.88
CA LEU A 141 -29.84 17.45 7.05
C LEU A 141 -28.86 18.25 7.91
N ASP A 142 -27.60 18.24 7.50
CA ASP A 142 -26.51 18.94 8.13
C ASP A 142 -26.17 20.16 7.25
N PHE A 143 -26.07 21.32 7.87
CA PHE A 143 -25.75 22.57 7.20
C PHE A 143 -24.24 22.82 7.15
N ALA A 144 -23.82 23.82 6.39
CA ALA A 144 -22.44 24.27 6.39
C ALA A 144 -21.96 24.62 7.82
N THR A 145 -20.72 24.24 8.13
CA THR A 145 -20.11 24.45 9.45
C THR A 145 -19.28 25.72 9.48
N THR A 146 -19.10 26.32 10.66
CA THR A 146 -18.12 27.39 10.88
C THR A 146 -17.31 27.13 12.14
N HIS A 147 -15.98 27.26 12.02
CA HIS A 147 -15.07 27.28 13.17
C HIS A 147 -14.67 28.72 13.56
N ASP A 148 -15.11 29.71 12.79
CA ASP A 148 -14.95 31.11 13.14
C ASP A 148 -15.98 31.48 14.22
N LYS A 149 -15.49 31.70 15.44
CA LYS A 149 -16.29 32.10 16.59
C LYS A 149 -17.04 33.40 16.36
N GLU A 150 -16.58 34.26 15.45
CA GLU A 150 -17.29 35.49 15.10
C GLU A 150 -18.55 35.24 14.28
N LEU A 151 -18.71 34.07 13.65
CA LEU A 151 -19.90 33.72 12.87
C LEU A 151 -20.94 32.96 13.69
N HIS A 152 -20.61 32.51 14.91
CA HIS A 152 -21.49 31.72 15.75
C HIS A 152 -22.81 32.47 16.05
N GLY A 153 -23.94 31.86 15.71
CA GLY A 153 -25.27 32.44 15.94
C GLY A 153 -25.61 33.65 15.07
N LYS A 154 -24.78 34.00 14.08
CA LYS A 154 -25.00 35.15 13.18
C LYS A 154 -25.46 34.73 11.78
N LYS A 155 -25.43 33.44 11.48
CA LYS A 155 -25.73 32.86 10.17
C LYS A 155 -27.01 32.07 10.20
N GLY A 156 -27.77 32.10 9.12
CA GLY A 156 -29.11 31.52 9.05
C GLY A 156 -29.31 30.65 7.81
N PHE A 157 -30.30 29.77 7.91
CA PHE A 157 -30.78 28.96 6.81
C PHE A 157 -32.30 29.03 6.72
N ALA A 158 -32.82 28.78 5.52
CA ALA A 158 -34.25 28.56 5.29
C ALA A 158 -34.43 27.41 4.30
N VAL A 159 -35.29 26.44 4.61
CA VAL A 159 -35.61 25.27 3.79
C VAL A 159 -37.11 25.28 3.46
N ARG A 160 -37.44 25.24 2.17
CA ARG A 160 -38.83 25.17 1.68
C ARG A 160 -39.31 23.76 1.51
N SER A 161 -38.46 22.90 0.97
CA SER A 161 -38.82 21.51 0.73
C SER A 161 -37.62 20.58 0.76
N ILE A 162 -37.88 19.35 1.17
CA ILE A 162 -37.00 18.20 1.00
C ILE A 162 -37.82 17.14 0.28
N ARG A 163 -37.43 16.78 -0.94
CA ARG A 163 -38.20 15.85 -1.79
C ARG A 163 -37.32 14.73 -2.27
N VAL A 164 -37.71 13.51 -1.97
CA VAL A 164 -37.17 12.30 -2.57
C VAL A 164 -37.89 12.08 -3.89
N MET A 165 -37.11 12.05 -4.95
CA MET A 165 -37.58 12.01 -6.32
C MET A 165 -37.16 10.70 -6.96
N ASP A 166 -38.09 10.06 -7.66
CA ASP A 166 -37.81 8.98 -8.59
C ASP A 166 -37.71 9.55 -10.01
N PRO A 167 -36.51 9.54 -10.60
CA PRO A 167 -36.32 10.03 -11.96
C PRO A 167 -36.87 9.08 -13.05
N GLY A 168 -37.40 7.90 -12.68
CA GLY A 168 -37.98 6.93 -13.61
C GLY A 168 -36.93 6.08 -14.35
N TYR A 169 -35.77 5.85 -13.73
CA TYR A 169 -34.62 5.18 -14.37
C TYR A 169 -34.65 3.65 -14.37
N ASP A 170 -35.67 3.02 -13.79
CA ASP A 170 -35.88 1.57 -13.87
C ASP A 170 -36.02 1.05 -15.32
N LYS A 171 -36.22 1.96 -16.29
CA LYS A 171 -36.33 1.68 -17.73
C LYS A 171 -35.16 2.22 -18.54
N LEU A 172 -34.08 2.69 -17.92
CA LEU A 172 -32.88 3.11 -18.64
C LEU A 172 -32.43 1.97 -19.55
N PRO A 173 -32.29 2.19 -20.87
CA PRO A 173 -31.80 1.15 -21.76
C PRO A 173 -30.40 0.73 -21.31
N LYS A 174 -30.12 -0.57 -21.43
CA LYS A 174 -28.76 -1.08 -21.26
C LYS A 174 -27.82 -0.33 -22.21
N SER A 175 -26.72 0.18 -21.67
CA SER A 175 -25.60 0.74 -22.42
C SER A 175 -24.47 -0.28 -22.45
N ASP A 176 -23.71 -0.30 -23.54
CA ASP A 176 -22.46 -1.05 -23.66
C ASP A 176 -21.28 -0.39 -22.92
N GLY A 177 -21.51 0.77 -22.30
CA GLY A 177 -20.50 1.52 -21.56
C GLY A 177 -19.40 2.12 -22.44
N ASN A 178 -19.66 2.33 -23.74
CA ASN A 178 -18.67 2.85 -24.70
C ASN A 178 -18.91 4.33 -25.03
N PHE A 179 -17.91 5.15 -24.75
CA PHE A 179 -17.93 6.60 -24.91
C PHE A 179 -16.81 7.04 -25.87
N ASP A 180 -17.20 7.55 -27.03
CA ASP A 180 -16.32 8.24 -27.99
C ASP A 180 -16.55 9.74 -27.81
N PHE A 181 -15.54 10.55 -27.55
CA PHE A 181 -15.74 11.97 -27.26
C PHE A 181 -15.51 12.89 -28.45
N ALA A 182 -15.24 12.35 -29.65
CA ALA A 182 -15.02 13.15 -30.85
C ALA A 182 -16.26 13.99 -31.19
N GLY A 183 -16.18 15.30 -30.93
CA GLY A 183 -17.25 16.27 -31.19
C GLY A 183 -18.48 16.16 -30.27
N LYS A 184 -18.43 15.37 -29.19
CA LYS A 184 -19.57 15.14 -28.28
C LYS A 184 -19.14 14.97 -26.83
N SER A 185 -20.00 15.36 -25.88
CA SER A 185 -19.77 15.13 -24.45
C SER A 185 -20.20 13.73 -23.98
N CYS A 186 -21.02 13.02 -24.77
CA CYS A 186 -21.61 11.73 -24.37
C CYS A 186 -22.36 11.75 -23.03
N GLY A 187 -22.93 12.90 -22.66
CA GLY A 187 -23.63 13.08 -21.38
C GLY A 187 -22.68 13.26 -20.19
N TRP A 188 -21.37 13.35 -20.41
CA TRP A 188 -20.41 13.67 -19.36
C TRP A 188 -20.45 15.15 -19.02
N GLU A 189 -20.38 15.45 -17.73
CA GLU A 189 -20.41 16.79 -17.16
C GLU A 189 -19.16 17.02 -16.30
N ALA A 190 -18.70 18.27 -16.24
CA ALA A 190 -17.61 18.64 -15.36
C ALA A 190 -18.04 18.54 -13.89
N ASN A 191 -17.12 18.13 -13.01
CA ASN A 191 -17.32 18.22 -11.57
C ASN A 191 -17.40 19.70 -11.13
N ALA A 192 -17.94 19.99 -9.94
CA ALA A 192 -18.24 21.35 -9.49
C ALA A 192 -17.07 22.35 -9.59
N ASP A 193 -15.83 21.90 -9.38
CA ASP A 193 -14.62 22.72 -9.45
C ASP A 193 -13.90 22.65 -10.82
N SER A 194 -14.56 22.11 -11.85
CA SER A 194 -14.01 21.88 -13.19
C SER A 194 -14.86 22.57 -14.25
N THR A 195 -14.25 22.80 -15.41
CA THR A 195 -14.93 23.24 -16.62
C THR A 195 -14.69 22.23 -17.72
N ALA A 196 -15.72 21.91 -18.50
CA ALA A 196 -15.63 21.00 -19.64
C ALA A 196 -15.99 21.72 -20.94
N SER A 197 -15.25 21.41 -22.00
CA SER A 197 -15.49 21.91 -23.36
C SER A 197 -15.32 20.77 -24.37
N VAL A 198 -16.27 20.64 -25.28
CA VAL A 198 -16.23 19.64 -26.35
C VAL A 198 -15.46 20.21 -27.54
N SER A 199 -14.54 19.42 -28.10
CA SER A 199 -13.85 19.71 -29.35
C SER A 199 -13.94 18.52 -30.31
N ALA A 200 -13.44 18.68 -31.54
CA ALA A 200 -13.30 17.57 -32.48
C ALA A 200 -12.36 16.47 -31.96
N GLU A 201 -11.47 16.81 -31.02
CA GLU A 201 -10.50 15.88 -30.46
C GLU A 201 -11.03 15.10 -29.26
N GLY A 202 -12.00 15.64 -28.51
CA GLY A 202 -12.52 15.00 -27.31
C GLY A 202 -13.22 15.95 -26.33
N LEU A 203 -13.47 15.44 -25.13
CA LEU A 203 -13.97 16.23 -24.00
C LEU A 203 -12.78 16.74 -23.18
N ARG A 204 -12.48 18.03 -23.34
CA ARG A 204 -11.42 18.71 -22.58
C ARG A 204 -11.97 19.20 -21.25
N VAL A 205 -11.29 18.87 -20.16
CA VAL A 205 -11.65 19.21 -18.78
C VAL A 205 -10.50 19.96 -18.12
N THR A 206 -10.79 21.08 -17.48
CA THR A 206 -9.79 21.90 -16.78
C THR A 206 -10.26 22.31 -15.39
N ALA A 207 -9.33 22.43 -14.45
CA ALA A 207 -9.58 22.99 -13.12
C ALA A 207 -8.55 24.08 -12.78
N PRO A 208 -8.96 25.13 -12.04
CA PRO A 208 -8.04 26.15 -11.54
C PRO A 208 -7.07 25.57 -10.51
N ALA A 209 -6.00 26.30 -10.22
CA ALA A 209 -5.06 25.94 -9.15
C ALA A 209 -5.80 25.72 -7.81
N GLY A 210 -5.36 24.72 -7.06
CA GLY A 210 -5.95 24.26 -5.81
C GLY A 210 -7.16 23.34 -5.96
N LYS A 211 -7.59 23.03 -7.20
CA LYS A 211 -8.76 22.19 -7.49
C LYS A 211 -8.41 20.99 -8.38
N PHE A 212 -9.23 19.95 -8.31
CA PHE A 212 -9.06 18.74 -9.11
C PHE A 212 -9.89 18.82 -10.40
N ALA A 213 -9.24 18.56 -11.53
CA ALA A 213 -9.93 18.42 -12.81
C ALA A 213 -10.66 17.07 -12.82
N GLY A 214 -11.97 17.07 -13.03
CA GLY A 214 -12.75 15.83 -13.11
C GLY A 214 -14.04 16.01 -13.89
N ALA A 215 -14.49 14.91 -14.50
CA ALA A 215 -15.78 14.82 -15.16
C ALA A 215 -16.43 13.48 -14.82
N GLN A 216 -17.75 13.44 -14.94
CA GLN A 216 -18.55 12.25 -14.66
C GLN A 216 -19.75 12.13 -15.58
N VAL A 217 -20.22 10.91 -15.75
CA VAL A 217 -21.48 10.57 -16.41
C VAL A 217 -22.34 9.78 -15.44
N GLY A 218 -23.61 10.15 -15.38
CA GLY A 218 -24.60 9.52 -14.52
C GLY A 218 -25.90 10.28 -14.68
N PRO A 219 -27.04 9.59 -14.75
CA PRO A 219 -27.25 8.15 -14.55
C PRO A 219 -26.97 7.35 -15.84
N ILE A 220 -26.39 6.16 -15.70
CA ILE A 220 -26.17 5.19 -16.78
C ILE A 220 -26.59 3.79 -16.31
N ASN A 221 -26.78 2.86 -17.23
CA ASN A 221 -27.13 1.47 -16.93
C ASN A 221 -26.23 0.52 -17.73
N VAL A 222 -25.04 0.22 -17.20
CA VAL A 222 -24.07 -0.69 -17.84
C VAL A 222 -23.98 -1.98 -17.03
N PRO A 223 -24.44 -3.14 -17.56
CA PRO A 223 -24.40 -4.42 -16.85
C PRO A 223 -22.97 -4.98 -16.81
N LEU A 224 -22.24 -4.70 -15.73
CA LEU A 224 -20.82 -5.01 -15.61
C LEU A 224 -20.54 -6.52 -15.70
N ASP A 225 -21.40 -7.34 -15.09
CA ASP A 225 -21.24 -8.79 -15.10
C ASP A 225 -21.43 -9.43 -16.49
N GLU A 226 -22.03 -8.69 -17.44
CA GLU A 226 -22.19 -9.09 -18.85
C GLU A 226 -21.09 -8.54 -19.76
N ILE A 227 -20.41 -7.45 -19.37
CA ILE A 227 -19.48 -6.69 -20.22
C ILE A 227 -18.03 -6.91 -19.82
N GLY A 228 -17.71 -6.76 -18.53
CA GLY A 228 -16.37 -7.01 -18.03
C GLY A 228 -15.88 -6.06 -16.94
N PHE A 229 -14.60 -6.21 -16.64
CA PHE A 229 -13.96 -5.68 -15.43
C PHE A 229 -12.87 -4.66 -15.72
N TRP A 230 -12.61 -4.33 -16.99
CA TRP A 230 -11.63 -3.34 -17.40
C TRP A 230 -12.32 -2.04 -17.75
N VAL A 231 -11.75 -0.91 -17.31
CA VAL A 231 -12.00 0.39 -17.91
C VAL A 231 -10.80 0.76 -18.76
N VAL A 232 -11.05 0.99 -20.05
CA VAL A 232 -10.04 1.39 -21.02
C VAL A 232 -10.29 2.84 -21.39
N ALA A 233 -9.29 3.70 -21.17
CA ALA A 233 -9.39 5.13 -21.43
C ALA A 233 -8.24 5.62 -22.31
N GLU A 234 -8.55 6.35 -23.37
CA GLU A 234 -7.59 7.12 -24.16
C GLU A 234 -7.63 8.57 -23.69
N VAL A 235 -6.57 9.01 -23.03
CA VAL A 235 -6.50 10.32 -22.34
C VAL A 235 -5.21 11.04 -22.70
N SER A 236 -5.31 12.35 -22.91
CA SER A 236 -4.16 13.27 -22.87
C SER A 236 -4.24 14.11 -21.62
N ALA A 237 -3.16 14.20 -20.83
CA ALA A 237 -3.17 14.91 -19.55
C ALA A 237 -1.90 15.73 -19.32
N LYS A 238 -2.03 16.82 -18.55
CA LYS A 238 -0.91 17.65 -18.11
C LYS A 238 -1.15 18.18 -16.69
N GLY A 239 -0.09 18.24 -15.90
CA GLY A 239 -0.12 18.79 -14.54
C GLY A 239 -0.43 17.76 -13.45
N SER A 240 -0.50 16.47 -13.78
CA SER A 240 -0.57 15.38 -12.81
C SER A 240 0.00 14.10 -13.40
N THR A 241 0.66 13.30 -12.56
CA THR A 241 1.05 11.92 -12.86
C THR A 241 0.08 10.88 -12.30
N ARG A 242 -1.09 11.33 -11.78
CA ARG A 242 -2.08 10.44 -11.16
C ARG A 242 -3.50 10.74 -11.65
N GLY A 243 -4.12 9.75 -12.28
CA GLY A 243 -5.55 9.73 -12.58
C GLY A 243 -6.36 9.09 -11.46
N LYS A 244 -7.62 9.50 -11.29
CA LYS A 244 -8.60 8.86 -10.40
C LYS A 244 -9.80 8.44 -11.23
N LEU A 245 -10.11 7.15 -11.19
CA LEU A 245 -11.37 6.60 -11.65
C LEU A 245 -12.32 6.51 -10.46
N SER A 246 -13.56 6.93 -10.62
CA SER A 246 -14.61 6.87 -9.61
C SER A 246 -15.85 6.22 -10.20
N TRP A 247 -16.56 5.42 -9.42
CA TRP A 247 -17.73 4.70 -9.88
C TRP A 247 -18.71 4.44 -8.76
N LEU A 248 -19.93 4.13 -9.17
CA LEU A 248 -20.99 3.69 -8.29
C LEU A 248 -21.79 2.60 -9.01
N THR A 249 -22.06 1.51 -8.31
CA THR A 249 -22.84 0.39 -8.83
C THR A 249 -24.09 0.12 -8.01
N SER A 250 -24.97 -0.72 -8.55
CA SER A 250 -26.16 -1.27 -7.89
C SER A 250 -25.87 -2.20 -6.71
N VAL A 251 -24.61 -2.39 -6.34
CA VAL A 251 -24.21 -3.25 -5.21
C VAL A 251 -23.28 -2.54 -4.23
N SER A 252 -22.92 -1.28 -4.48
CA SER A 252 -21.94 -0.55 -3.68
C SER A 252 -22.59 0.64 -2.97
N GLN A 253 -22.45 0.71 -1.65
CA GLN A 253 -22.81 1.90 -0.89
C GLN A 253 -21.76 2.99 -1.12
N GLY A 254 -22.21 4.17 -1.55
CA GLY A 254 -21.36 5.33 -1.80
C GLY A 254 -20.42 5.17 -3.01
N GLU A 255 -19.89 6.30 -3.46
CA GLU A 255 -18.91 6.33 -4.55
C GLU A 255 -17.64 5.58 -4.15
N ARG A 256 -17.13 4.77 -5.08
CA ARG A 256 -15.87 4.06 -4.98
C ARG A 256 -14.90 4.68 -5.96
N SER A 257 -13.61 4.53 -5.68
CA SER A 257 -12.60 5.06 -6.57
C SER A 257 -11.30 4.27 -6.50
N ARG A 258 -10.51 4.42 -7.56
CA ARG A 258 -9.17 3.88 -7.70
C ARG A 258 -8.29 4.92 -8.37
N VAL A 259 -7.10 5.10 -7.83
CA VAL A 259 -6.06 5.94 -8.43
C VAL A 259 -5.18 5.07 -9.32
N PHE A 260 -4.74 5.62 -10.45
CA PHE A 260 -3.85 4.96 -11.41
C PHE A 260 -2.81 5.97 -11.94
N ASP A 261 -1.68 5.46 -12.43
CA ASP A 261 -0.62 6.30 -13.00
C ASP A 261 -1.03 6.82 -14.38
N ILE A 262 -0.74 8.09 -14.65
CA ILE A 262 -0.98 8.76 -15.93
C ILE A 262 0.29 9.50 -16.37
N GLU A 263 0.53 9.57 -17.68
CA GLU A 263 1.63 10.36 -18.25
C GLU A 263 1.23 11.84 -18.30
N ASP A 264 2.13 12.73 -17.89
CA ASP A 264 1.88 14.18 -17.77
C ASP A 264 2.43 14.98 -18.96
N ASP A 265 2.72 14.31 -20.07
CA ASP A 265 3.38 14.86 -21.27
C ASP A 265 2.43 15.56 -22.27
N GLY A 266 1.12 15.57 -21.99
CA GLY A 266 0.09 16.15 -22.84
C GLY A 266 -0.20 15.36 -24.11
N ARG A 267 0.33 14.14 -24.26
CA ARG A 267 0.09 13.27 -25.42
C ARG A 267 -1.01 12.25 -25.13
N ARG A 268 -1.52 11.64 -26.20
CA ARG A 268 -2.52 10.58 -26.12
C ARG A 268 -1.89 9.29 -25.62
N HIS A 269 -2.43 8.75 -24.55
CA HIS A 269 -2.03 7.48 -23.99
C HIS A 269 -3.26 6.62 -23.67
N TRP A 270 -3.07 5.31 -23.74
CA TRP A 270 -4.08 4.32 -23.39
C TRP A 270 -3.85 3.81 -21.98
N TYR A 271 -4.88 3.88 -21.15
CA TYR A 271 -4.87 3.45 -19.75
C TYR A 271 -5.85 2.29 -19.56
N ASN A 272 -5.34 1.16 -19.12
CA ASN A 272 -6.10 -0.07 -18.89
C ASN A 272 -6.22 -0.32 -17.37
N ILE A 273 -7.41 -0.10 -16.82
CA ILE A 273 -7.68 -0.11 -15.38
C ILE A 273 -8.46 -1.38 -15.02
N ASP A 274 -7.80 -2.34 -14.37
CA ASP A 274 -8.39 -3.65 -14.01
C ASP A 274 -9.15 -3.65 -12.69
N LEU A 275 -10.47 -3.73 -12.73
CA LEU A 275 -11.35 -3.71 -11.55
C LEU A 275 -11.85 -5.12 -11.17
N SER A 276 -11.25 -6.19 -11.71
CA SER A 276 -11.60 -7.58 -11.40
C SER A 276 -11.42 -7.94 -9.93
N GLY A 277 -10.44 -7.33 -9.24
CA GLY A 277 -10.26 -7.48 -7.79
C GLY A 277 -11.20 -6.61 -6.93
N GLN A 278 -12.02 -5.74 -7.52
CA GLN A 278 -12.89 -4.82 -6.80
C GLN A 278 -14.28 -5.41 -6.60
N ARG A 279 -14.62 -5.78 -5.35
CA ARG A 279 -15.94 -6.31 -4.98
C ARG A 279 -17.09 -5.36 -5.35
N THR A 280 -16.84 -4.06 -5.37
CA THR A 280 -17.84 -3.03 -5.67
C THR A 280 -18.03 -2.77 -7.16
N TRP A 281 -17.22 -3.37 -8.04
CA TRP A 281 -17.39 -3.34 -9.49
C TRP A 281 -18.19 -4.57 -9.95
N ALA A 282 -19.49 -4.60 -9.68
CA ALA A 282 -20.40 -5.69 -10.05
C ALA A 282 -21.83 -5.16 -10.23
N GLY A 283 -22.75 -5.97 -10.75
CA GLY A 283 -24.11 -5.54 -11.03
C GLY A 283 -24.15 -4.48 -12.13
N ASN A 284 -24.92 -3.41 -11.93
CA ASN A 284 -25.04 -2.32 -12.90
C ASN A 284 -24.22 -1.10 -12.48
N LEU A 285 -23.37 -0.59 -13.38
CA LEU A 285 -22.73 0.71 -13.24
C LEU A 285 -23.78 1.80 -13.43
N CYS A 286 -23.91 2.65 -12.41
CA CYS A 286 -24.91 3.70 -12.32
C CYS A 286 -24.31 5.09 -12.59
N GLN A 287 -23.04 5.28 -12.21
CA GLN A 287 -22.26 6.48 -12.48
C GLN A 287 -20.80 6.08 -12.71
N LEU A 288 -20.12 6.81 -13.59
CA LEU A 288 -18.69 6.69 -13.82
C LEU A 288 -18.07 8.09 -13.90
N GLY A 289 -16.93 8.28 -13.25
CA GLY A 289 -16.17 9.53 -13.28
C GLY A 289 -14.69 9.28 -13.45
N ILE A 290 -14.00 10.24 -14.06
CA ILE A 290 -12.55 10.22 -14.25
C ILE A 290 -12.01 11.64 -14.02
N GLY A 291 -10.84 11.73 -13.42
CA GLY A 291 -10.19 13.01 -13.18
C GLY A 291 -8.71 12.87 -12.84
N LEU A 292 -8.06 14.01 -12.61
CA LEU A 292 -6.70 14.10 -12.11
C LEU A 292 -6.74 14.18 -10.58
N SER A 293 -5.83 13.44 -9.93
CA SER A 293 -5.65 13.45 -8.48
C SER A 293 -4.26 13.98 -8.13
N GLY A 294 -4.09 14.47 -6.90
CA GLY A 294 -2.79 14.96 -6.41
C GLY A 294 -2.25 16.21 -7.13
N SER A 295 -3.06 16.90 -7.92
CA SER A 295 -2.65 18.02 -8.76
C SER A 295 -3.06 19.40 -8.21
N ASP A 296 -2.32 20.43 -8.57
CA ASP A 296 -2.61 21.84 -8.26
C ASP A 296 -3.22 22.51 -9.49
N GLY A 297 -4.51 22.25 -9.72
CA GLY A 297 -5.14 22.44 -11.04
C GLY A 297 -4.78 21.30 -11.99
N GLY A 298 -5.06 21.46 -13.28
CA GLY A 298 -4.70 20.46 -14.27
C GLY A 298 -5.67 20.44 -15.44
N GLU A 299 -5.24 19.77 -16.50
CA GLU A 299 -6.00 19.63 -17.72
C GLU A 299 -5.87 18.21 -18.25
N PHE A 300 -7.01 17.64 -18.65
CA PHE A 300 -7.02 16.42 -19.44
C PHE A 300 -8.08 16.48 -20.55
N THR A 301 -7.86 15.70 -21.60
CA THR A 301 -8.84 15.47 -22.67
C THR A 301 -9.15 14.00 -22.73
N LEU A 302 -10.44 13.65 -22.60
CA LEU A 302 -10.93 12.30 -22.89
C LEU A 302 -11.16 12.17 -24.38
N HIS A 303 -10.50 11.22 -25.02
CA HIS A 303 -10.70 10.89 -26.43
C HIS A 303 -11.70 9.72 -26.55
N ARG A 304 -11.48 8.68 -25.74
CA ARG A 304 -12.33 7.50 -25.67
C ARG A 304 -12.32 6.89 -24.28
N LEU A 305 -13.43 6.30 -23.85
CA LEU A 305 -13.51 5.51 -22.63
C LEU A 305 -14.51 4.37 -22.84
N TYR A 306 -14.18 3.14 -22.46
CA TYR A 306 -15.15 2.03 -22.48
C TYR A 306 -14.89 0.98 -21.40
N VAL A 307 -15.91 0.16 -21.13
CA VAL A 307 -15.82 -1.03 -20.28
C VAL A 307 -15.61 -2.28 -21.15
N SER A 308 -14.74 -3.20 -20.73
CA SER A 308 -14.46 -4.45 -21.46
C SER A 308 -14.03 -5.60 -20.54
N ASP A 309 -14.03 -6.82 -21.07
CA ASP A 309 -13.55 -8.05 -20.40
C ASP A 309 -12.03 -8.27 -20.52
N GLU A 310 -11.41 -7.64 -21.52
CA GLU A 310 -9.98 -7.63 -21.80
C GLU A 310 -9.44 -6.19 -21.88
N PRO A 311 -8.13 -5.97 -21.67
CA PRO A 311 -7.51 -4.67 -21.92
C PRO A 311 -7.57 -4.29 -23.41
N GLY A 312 -7.48 -2.99 -23.69
CA GLY A 312 -7.61 -2.44 -25.03
C GLY A 312 -6.51 -1.46 -25.44
N GLY A 313 -6.65 -0.92 -26.65
CA GLY A 313 -5.64 -0.06 -27.27
C GLY A 313 -4.43 -0.83 -27.83
N PRO A 314 -3.56 -0.14 -28.58
CA PRO A 314 -2.32 -0.73 -29.11
C PRO A 314 -1.37 -1.14 -27.97
N ALA A 315 -0.34 -1.90 -28.32
CA ALA A 315 0.76 -2.19 -27.40
C ALA A 315 1.39 -0.88 -26.87
N SER A 316 1.62 -0.81 -25.57
CA SER A 316 2.21 0.36 -24.91
C SER A 316 3.31 -0.12 -23.97
N ILE A 317 4.56 0.17 -24.32
CA ILE A 317 5.70 -0.31 -23.56
C ILE A 317 6.07 0.71 -22.49
N PHE A 318 5.94 0.28 -21.23
CA PHE A 318 6.42 0.99 -20.07
C PHE A 318 7.78 0.42 -19.65
N ILE A 319 8.79 1.27 -19.61
CA ILE A 319 10.14 0.93 -19.16
C ILE A 319 10.24 1.30 -17.69
N LYS A 320 10.04 0.30 -16.83
CA LYS A 320 9.95 0.50 -15.38
C LYS A 320 11.26 0.93 -14.74
N ASN A 321 12.36 0.36 -15.23
CA ASN A 321 13.71 0.68 -14.80
C ASN A 321 14.66 0.33 -15.94
N ALA A 322 15.67 1.15 -16.20
CA ALA A 322 16.79 0.85 -17.07
C ALA A 322 18.09 1.37 -16.44
N GLY A 323 19.16 0.58 -16.45
CA GLY A 323 20.46 1.02 -15.95
C GLY A 323 21.34 -0.12 -15.48
N LEU A 324 22.43 0.24 -14.79
CA LEU A 324 23.29 -0.73 -14.11
C LEU A 324 22.55 -1.29 -12.88
N PRO A 325 22.27 -2.61 -12.80
CA PRO A 325 21.48 -3.17 -11.71
C PRO A 325 22.27 -3.25 -10.40
N ASN A 326 23.60 -3.20 -10.45
CA ASN A 326 24.47 -3.22 -9.27
C ASN A 326 24.83 -1.78 -8.85
N ALA A 327 24.96 -1.57 -7.54
CA ALA A 327 25.35 -0.27 -6.96
C ALA A 327 26.79 0.13 -7.30
N ILE A 328 27.69 -0.85 -7.36
CA ILE A 328 29.12 -0.62 -7.58
C ILE A 328 29.50 -1.24 -8.92
N ASN A 329 30.00 -0.41 -9.82
CA ASN A 329 30.45 -0.79 -11.16
C ASN A 329 31.84 -0.21 -11.39
N ARG A 330 32.77 -1.04 -11.87
CA ARG A 330 34.20 -0.68 -11.96
C ARG A 330 34.73 -0.75 -13.38
N VAL A 331 35.65 0.16 -13.68
CA VAL A 331 36.47 0.13 -14.91
C VAL A 331 37.21 -1.20 -15.02
N GLY A 332 37.27 -1.74 -16.24
CA GLY A 332 37.92 -3.01 -16.52
C GLY A 332 37.07 -4.25 -16.23
N GLN A 333 35.83 -4.08 -15.74
CA GLN A 333 34.86 -5.16 -15.58
C GLN A 333 33.75 -5.05 -16.64
N GLU A 334 33.18 -6.19 -17.04
CA GLU A 334 31.92 -6.21 -17.77
C GLU A 334 30.77 -6.01 -16.77
N CYS A 335 30.15 -4.84 -16.82
CA CYS A 335 29.05 -4.45 -15.96
C CYS A 335 27.72 -4.84 -16.60
N ASP A 336 26.82 -5.44 -15.84
CA ASP A 336 25.47 -5.70 -16.33
C ASP A 336 24.72 -4.38 -16.54
N PHE A 337 23.89 -4.34 -17.58
CA PHE A 337 22.91 -3.29 -17.80
C PHE A 337 21.58 -3.97 -18.07
N ALA A 338 20.57 -3.65 -17.28
CA ALA A 338 19.28 -4.32 -17.31
C ALA A 338 18.15 -3.31 -17.45
N MET A 339 17.05 -3.76 -18.05
CA MET A 339 15.85 -3.00 -18.24
C MET A 339 14.62 -3.87 -18.02
N LEU A 340 13.74 -3.47 -17.12
CA LEU A 340 12.45 -4.10 -16.91
C LEU A 340 11.40 -3.42 -17.78
N VAL A 341 10.77 -4.22 -18.63
CA VAL A 341 9.81 -3.77 -19.63
C VAL A 341 8.47 -4.43 -19.37
N THR A 342 7.41 -3.63 -19.27
CA THR A 342 6.03 -4.11 -19.16
C THR A 342 5.21 -3.57 -20.32
N ASN A 343 4.40 -4.42 -20.96
CA ASN A 343 3.39 -3.95 -21.91
C ASN A 343 2.10 -3.61 -21.17
N LEU A 344 1.73 -2.32 -21.08
CA LEU A 344 0.48 -1.85 -20.46
C LEU A 344 -0.68 -1.70 -21.46
N GLY A 345 -0.43 -2.00 -22.74
CA GLY A 345 -1.43 -1.96 -23.80
C GLY A 345 -2.29 -3.22 -23.88
N GLY A 346 -3.33 -3.19 -24.73
CA GLY A 346 -4.23 -4.33 -24.96
C GLY A 346 -3.74 -5.32 -26.03
N GLU A 347 -2.78 -4.93 -26.87
CA GLU A 347 -2.19 -5.78 -27.91
C GLU A 347 -0.77 -6.23 -27.56
N THR A 348 -0.36 -7.41 -28.05
CA THR A 348 1.02 -7.90 -27.96
C THR A 348 1.99 -7.01 -28.74
N ALA A 349 3.07 -6.54 -28.09
CA ALA A 349 4.18 -5.90 -28.76
C ALA A 349 5.02 -6.94 -29.51
N ARG A 350 4.86 -7.05 -30.83
CA ARG A 350 5.55 -8.08 -31.64
C ARG A 350 6.99 -7.70 -31.97
N GLY A 351 7.90 -8.66 -31.84
CA GLY A 351 9.32 -8.51 -32.18
C GLY A 351 10.02 -7.32 -31.51
N LEU A 352 9.63 -7.00 -30.26
CA LEU A 352 10.22 -5.92 -29.49
C LEU A 352 11.72 -6.18 -29.28
N LYS A 353 12.55 -5.22 -29.68
CA LYS A 353 14.01 -5.29 -29.56
C LYS A 353 14.62 -3.94 -29.25
N ILE A 354 15.84 -3.96 -28.73
CA ILE A 354 16.67 -2.76 -28.60
C ILE A 354 17.21 -2.41 -29.99
N SER A 355 16.78 -1.26 -30.51
CA SER A 355 17.12 -0.77 -31.86
C SER A 355 18.28 0.22 -31.86
N SER A 356 18.48 0.93 -30.75
CA SER A 356 19.57 1.89 -30.59
C SER A 356 19.99 1.96 -29.12
N VAL A 357 21.30 2.08 -28.89
CA VAL A 357 21.88 2.36 -27.57
C VAL A 357 22.95 3.44 -27.77
N SER A 358 22.80 4.55 -27.07
CA SER A 358 23.79 5.61 -26.94
C SER A 358 24.32 5.58 -25.51
N LEU A 359 25.64 5.42 -25.36
CA LEU A 359 26.32 5.38 -24.08
C LEU A 359 27.21 6.62 -23.91
N PRO A 360 27.47 7.06 -22.66
CA PRO A 360 28.36 8.18 -22.41
C PRO A 360 29.79 7.89 -22.90
N PRO A 361 30.55 8.92 -23.34
CA PRO A 361 31.89 8.72 -23.89
C PRO A 361 32.83 7.95 -22.96
N GLY A 362 33.35 6.81 -23.45
CA GLY A 362 34.24 5.92 -22.69
C GLY A 362 33.58 4.63 -22.21
N ALA A 363 32.25 4.52 -22.32
CA ALA A 363 31.51 3.27 -22.14
C ALA A 363 31.11 2.68 -23.50
N GLU A 364 31.17 1.35 -23.62
CA GLU A 364 30.80 0.63 -24.83
C GLU A 364 30.05 -0.66 -24.52
N LEU A 365 29.18 -1.08 -25.45
CA LEU A 365 28.47 -2.34 -25.38
C LEU A 365 29.43 -3.51 -25.60
N VAL A 366 29.34 -4.55 -24.77
CA VAL A 366 30.04 -5.81 -25.00
C VAL A 366 29.35 -6.55 -26.16
N PRO A 367 30.06 -6.85 -27.27
CA PRO A 367 29.45 -7.50 -28.44
C PRO A 367 28.79 -8.83 -28.08
N GLY A 368 27.58 -9.07 -28.60
CA GLY A 368 26.84 -10.32 -28.42
C GLY A 368 26.23 -10.53 -27.02
N SER A 369 26.36 -9.58 -26.10
CA SER A 369 25.84 -9.70 -24.73
C SER A 369 24.34 -9.42 -24.57
N MET A 370 23.69 -8.90 -25.61
CA MET A 370 22.31 -8.43 -25.56
C MET A 370 21.30 -9.58 -25.64
N THR A 371 20.40 -9.66 -24.67
CA THR A 371 19.25 -10.58 -24.71
C THR A 371 18.23 -10.12 -25.75
N PHE A 372 17.54 -11.08 -26.39
CA PHE A 372 16.47 -10.81 -27.36
C PHE A 372 16.90 -9.89 -28.52
N ALA A 373 18.16 -9.95 -28.95
CA ALA A 373 18.67 -9.14 -30.06
C ALA A 373 17.86 -9.32 -31.36
N SER A 374 17.27 -10.50 -31.57
CA SER A 374 16.38 -10.81 -32.70
C SER A 374 14.94 -10.32 -32.54
N GLY A 375 14.58 -9.77 -31.38
CA GLY A 375 13.21 -9.41 -31.00
C GLY A 375 12.49 -10.49 -30.22
N VAL A 376 11.51 -10.05 -29.41
CA VAL A 376 10.65 -10.91 -28.59
C VAL A 376 9.23 -10.33 -28.57
N ASN A 377 8.21 -11.19 -28.58
CA ASN A 377 6.84 -10.73 -28.35
C ASN A 377 6.67 -10.38 -26.87
N VAL A 378 5.93 -9.33 -26.54
CA VAL A 378 5.56 -9.01 -25.13
C VAL A 378 4.05 -8.90 -25.05
N ASP A 379 3.42 -9.85 -24.40
CA ASP A 379 1.95 -9.90 -24.28
C ASP A 379 1.42 -8.81 -23.32
N PRO A 380 0.12 -8.46 -23.40
CA PRO A 380 -0.48 -7.51 -22.46
C PRO A 380 -0.18 -7.88 -21.00
N PHE A 381 0.24 -6.88 -20.23
CA PHE A 381 0.68 -6.96 -18.84
C PHE A 381 1.86 -7.90 -18.56
N GLU A 382 2.50 -8.43 -19.59
CA GLU A 382 3.70 -9.23 -19.42
C GLU A 382 4.89 -8.33 -19.07
N THR A 383 5.71 -8.78 -18.12
CA THR A 383 6.95 -8.11 -17.73
C THR A 383 8.17 -8.97 -18.07
N LEU A 384 9.10 -8.42 -18.84
CA LEU A 384 10.36 -9.07 -19.22
C LEU A 384 11.57 -8.21 -18.86
N GLU A 385 12.67 -8.85 -18.47
CA GLU A 385 13.99 -8.20 -18.38
C GLU A 385 14.71 -8.28 -19.72
N PHE A 386 15.11 -7.14 -20.27
CA PHE A 386 16.14 -7.04 -21.31
C PHE A 386 17.47 -6.72 -20.63
N SER A 387 18.52 -7.44 -20.96
CA SER A 387 19.85 -7.18 -20.42
C SER A 387 20.93 -7.17 -21.50
N MET A 388 22.00 -6.45 -21.21
CA MET A 388 23.25 -6.43 -21.97
C MET A 388 24.43 -6.21 -21.02
N LYS A 389 25.65 -6.29 -21.53
CA LYS A 389 26.85 -5.93 -20.77
C LYS A 389 27.49 -4.67 -21.34
N ILE A 390 27.94 -3.79 -20.46
CA ILE A 390 28.67 -2.57 -20.78
C ILE A 390 30.06 -2.68 -20.16
N ARG A 391 31.08 -2.22 -20.86
CA ARG A 391 32.42 -2.05 -20.31
C ARG A 391 32.90 -0.60 -20.49
N ALA A 392 33.74 -0.14 -19.58
CA ALA A 392 34.38 1.16 -19.70
C ALA A 392 35.90 1.03 -19.53
N SER A 393 36.65 1.81 -20.33
CA SER A 393 38.12 1.84 -20.31
C SER A 393 38.70 2.90 -19.35
N ARG A 394 37.85 3.80 -18.86
CA ARG A 394 38.16 4.85 -17.88
C ARG A 394 36.90 5.14 -17.06
N PRO A 395 37.00 5.86 -15.92
CA PRO A 395 35.80 6.25 -15.17
C PRO A 395 34.85 7.06 -16.05
N VAL A 396 33.56 6.75 -15.96
CA VAL A 396 32.50 7.38 -16.75
C VAL A 396 31.33 7.73 -15.84
N LYS A 397 30.82 8.94 -15.99
CA LYS A 397 29.53 9.38 -15.46
C LYS A 397 28.84 10.18 -16.54
N GLY A 398 27.60 9.82 -16.87
CA GLY A 398 26.84 10.56 -17.87
C GLY A 398 25.58 9.83 -18.32
N GLU A 399 24.87 10.47 -19.23
CA GLU A 399 23.59 10.00 -19.73
C GLU A 399 23.74 8.88 -20.76
N PHE A 400 22.83 7.92 -20.71
CA PHE A 400 22.56 6.99 -21.79
C PHE A 400 21.20 7.27 -22.41
N THR A 401 21.03 6.84 -23.66
CA THR A 401 19.74 6.80 -24.34
C THR A 401 19.56 5.44 -24.97
N LEU A 402 18.39 4.83 -24.80
CA LEU A 402 18.06 3.54 -25.40
C LEU A 402 16.71 3.64 -26.10
N VAL A 403 16.61 3.02 -27.29
CA VAL A 403 15.37 2.99 -28.07
C VAL A 403 14.96 1.56 -28.33
N LEU A 404 13.80 1.16 -27.82
CA LEU A 404 13.11 -0.06 -28.19
C LEU A 404 12.28 0.17 -29.46
N SER A 405 12.20 -0.84 -30.32
CA SER A 405 11.32 -0.84 -31.50
C SER A 405 10.53 -2.14 -31.61
N SER A 406 9.28 -2.07 -32.07
CA SER A 406 8.47 -3.24 -32.44
C SER A 406 8.36 -3.41 -33.96
N GLU A 407 7.91 -4.59 -34.42
CA GLU A 407 7.65 -4.88 -35.85
C GLU A 407 6.55 -3.99 -36.46
N GLY A 408 5.71 -3.36 -35.64
CA GLY A 408 4.68 -2.40 -36.06
C GLY A 408 5.18 -0.95 -36.17
N GLY A 409 6.49 -0.70 -35.99
CA GLY A 409 7.08 0.64 -36.08
C GLY A 409 6.93 1.49 -34.81
N LEU A 410 6.37 0.96 -33.73
CA LEU A 410 6.34 1.64 -32.43
C LEU A 410 7.77 1.78 -31.91
N LYS A 411 8.07 2.93 -31.32
CA LYS A 411 9.36 3.24 -30.70
C LYS A 411 9.16 3.76 -29.29
N PHE A 412 9.99 3.28 -28.39
CA PHE A 412 9.97 3.66 -26.98
C PHE A 412 11.37 4.04 -26.57
N GLU A 413 11.55 5.29 -26.15
CA GLU A 413 12.84 5.84 -25.78
C GLU A 413 12.95 5.93 -24.25
N GLN A 414 14.10 5.57 -23.72
CA GLN A 414 14.45 5.72 -22.31
C GLN A 414 15.80 6.43 -22.22
N THR A 415 15.87 7.45 -21.36
CA THR A 415 17.13 8.04 -20.92
C THR A 415 17.36 7.77 -19.44
N GLY A 416 18.61 7.89 -19.03
CA GLY A 416 19.00 7.79 -17.63
C GLY A 416 20.48 8.04 -17.46
N GLU A 417 20.95 8.01 -16.23
CA GLU A 417 22.37 8.15 -15.93
C GLU A 417 23.01 6.79 -15.64
N LEU A 418 24.28 6.66 -15.99
CA LEU A 418 25.12 5.56 -15.51
C LEU A 418 26.44 6.09 -14.97
N GLU A 419 26.98 5.39 -13.98
CA GLU A 419 28.26 5.69 -13.37
C GLU A 419 29.09 4.40 -13.23
N ILE A 420 30.28 4.42 -13.82
CA ILE A 420 31.31 3.38 -13.71
C ILE A 420 32.56 4.04 -13.15
N THR A 421 32.97 3.61 -11.95
CA THR A 421 34.06 4.24 -11.19
C THR A 421 35.39 3.52 -11.40
N ALA A 422 36.50 4.16 -11.02
CA ALA A 422 37.81 3.53 -11.10
C ALA A 422 37.86 2.23 -10.28
N SER A 423 38.60 1.23 -10.78
CA SER A 423 38.96 0.08 -9.96
C SER A 423 39.74 0.54 -8.73
N LEU A 424 39.41 -0.01 -7.56
CA LEU A 424 40.11 0.30 -6.33
C LEU A 424 41.49 -0.39 -6.24
N GLY A 425 41.78 -1.35 -7.13
CA GLY A 425 43.05 -2.08 -7.13
C GLY A 425 43.30 -2.87 -5.85
N LEU A 426 42.24 -3.25 -5.13
CA LEU A 426 42.36 -4.01 -3.88
C LEU A 426 42.79 -5.45 -4.18
N PRO A 427 43.62 -6.06 -3.29
CA PRO A 427 43.96 -7.46 -3.43
C PRO A 427 42.72 -8.34 -3.21
N LYS A 428 42.72 -9.53 -3.83
CA LYS A 428 41.72 -10.54 -3.52
C LYS A 428 41.80 -10.92 -2.05
N ALA A 429 40.66 -11.13 -1.41
CA ALA A 429 40.55 -11.58 -0.04
C ALA A 429 39.92 -12.98 0.00
N ASP A 430 40.40 -13.83 0.91
CA ASP A 430 39.80 -15.16 1.14
C ASP A 430 38.53 -15.08 2.01
N TYR A 431 38.31 -13.94 2.66
CA TYR A 431 37.17 -13.67 3.53
C TYR A 431 36.93 -12.16 3.64
N VAL A 432 35.79 -11.74 4.19
CA VAL A 432 35.49 -10.33 4.49
C VAL A 432 36.68 -9.70 5.24
N PRO A 433 37.26 -8.57 4.78
CA PRO A 433 38.37 -7.93 5.47
C PRO A 433 37.99 -7.44 6.87
N GLU A 434 38.94 -7.45 7.81
CA GLU A 434 38.64 -7.10 9.21
C GLU A 434 38.10 -5.65 9.33
N PRO A 435 37.00 -5.43 10.08
CA PRO A 435 36.43 -4.09 10.26
C PRO A 435 37.36 -3.12 10.98
N GLN A 436 37.22 -1.84 10.65
CA GLN A 436 37.90 -0.72 11.31
C GLN A 436 36.86 0.21 12.00
N PRO A 437 36.41 -0.12 13.23
CA PRO A 437 35.44 0.70 13.94
C PRO A 437 35.89 2.15 14.12
N LEU A 438 34.96 3.09 13.92
CA LEU A 438 35.21 4.52 14.12
C LEU A 438 35.03 4.95 15.58
N GLU A 439 35.81 5.95 16.00
CA GLU A 439 35.63 6.60 17.30
C GLU A 439 34.49 7.64 17.22
N SER A 440 33.61 7.61 18.22
CA SER A 440 32.44 8.49 18.32
C SER A 440 32.14 8.81 19.79
N ASP A 441 31.65 10.03 20.05
CA ASP A 441 31.11 10.41 21.36
C ASP A 441 29.61 10.03 21.50
N TYR A 442 29.03 9.43 20.45
CA TYR A 442 27.63 9.02 20.34
C TYR A 442 27.52 7.49 20.18
N GLU A 443 26.50 6.90 20.80
CA GLU A 443 26.07 5.53 20.46
C GLU A 443 24.92 5.62 19.47
N VAL A 444 25.22 5.28 18.22
CA VAL A 444 24.26 5.20 17.13
C VAL A 444 24.00 3.72 16.84
N GLY A 445 22.74 3.34 16.77
CA GLY A 445 22.32 2.03 16.32
C GLY A 445 21.23 2.09 15.26
N ALA A 446 20.71 0.93 14.89
CA ALA A 446 19.63 0.84 13.90
C ALA A 446 18.64 -0.29 14.24
N LEU A 447 17.38 -0.11 13.86
CA LEU A 447 16.41 -1.21 13.78
C LEU A 447 16.72 -2.07 12.55
N TYR A 448 16.67 -3.39 12.71
CA TYR A 448 17.03 -4.36 11.68
C TYR A 448 15.93 -5.42 11.51
N PHE A 449 15.45 -5.58 10.29
CA PHE A 449 14.46 -6.59 9.93
C PHE A 449 15.14 -7.82 9.29
N PRO A 450 15.08 -9.01 9.93
CA PRO A 450 15.65 -10.24 9.40
C PRO A 450 14.61 -11.02 8.59
N GLY A 451 14.11 -10.46 7.48
CA GLY A 451 13.12 -11.11 6.60
C GLY A 451 13.60 -11.46 5.18
N TRP A 452 14.90 -11.41 4.90
CA TRP A 452 15.46 -11.39 3.54
C TRP A 452 16.06 -12.70 3.02
N ASP A 453 15.60 -13.85 3.50
CA ASP A 453 15.98 -15.19 3.01
C ASP A 453 15.01 -15.76 1.94
N ASN A 454 14.23 -14.88 1.30
CA ASN A 454 13.09 -15.18 0.42
C ASN A 454 11.85 -15.84 1.04
N ARG A 455 11.80 -16.09 2.35
CA ARG A 455 10.63 -16.73 3.00
C ARG A 455 9.55 -15.74 3.43
N ALA A 456 9.91 -14.56 3.94
CA ALA A 456 8.94 -13.58 4.42
C ALA A 456 8.31 -12.77 3.27
N ASN A 457 6.97 -12.61 3.27
CA ASN A 457 6.24 -11.69 2.39
C ASN A 457 6.48 -11.80 0.87
N GLY A 458 7.00 -12.94 0.38
CA GLY A 458 7.42 -13.10 -1.02
C GLY A 458 8.81 -12.52 -1.35
N GLY A 459 9.53 -12.06 -0.33
CA GLY A 459 10.96 -11.74 -0.35
C GLY A 459 11.38 -10.75 -1.42
N TRP A 460 12.60 -10.96 -1.92
CA TRP A 460 13.22 -10.10 -2.92
C TRP A 460 12.46 -10.07 -4.25
N GLN A 461 11.65 -11.09 -4.58
CA GLN A 461 10.91 -11.13 -5.84
C GLN A 461 9.93 -9.96 -5.98
N ARG A 462 9.21 -9.61 -4.91
CA ARG A 462 8.27 -8.49 -4.93
C ARG A 462 8.99 -7.14 -5.04
N VAL A 463 10.10 -6.99 -4.32
CA VAL A 463 10.95 -5.78 -4.40
C VAL A 463 11.53 -5.65 -5.80
N TYR A 464 12.12 -6.70 -6.37
CA TYR A 464 12.64 -6.69 -7.75
C TYR A 464 11.56 -6.32 -8.77
N ASN A 465 10.35 -6.89 -8.64
CA ASN A 465 9.26 -6.62 -9.57
C ASN A 465 8.76 -5.18 -9.49
N ARG A 466 8.88 -4.49 -8.34
CA ARG A 466 8.29 -3.14 -8.12
C ARG A 466 9.31 -2.01 -8.05
N CYS A 467 10.42 -2.22 -7.35
CA CYS A 467 11.43 -1.22 -7.01
C CYS A 467 12.85 -1.82 -7.08
N PRO A 468 13.32 -2.28 -8.26
CA PRO A 468 14.63 -2.94 -8.41
C PRO A 468 15.84 -2.01 -8.15
N GLU A 469 15.64 -0.70 -8.14
CA GLU A 469 16.64 0.30 -7.71
C GLU A 469 17.04 0.15 -6.25
N ARG A 470 16.24 -0.56 -5.44
CA ARG A 470 16.53 -0.86 -4.02
C ARG A 470 17.60 -1.93 -3.82
N LYS A 471 18.18 -2.51 -4.89
CA LYS A 471 19.13 -3.63 -4.77
C LYS A 471 20.29 -3.29 -3.82
N PRO A 472 20.52 -4.05 -2.74
CA PRO A 472 21.65 -3.84 -1.83
C PRO A 472 23.00 -4.02 -2.54
N VAL A 473 24.06 -3.40 -2.00
CA VAL A 473 25.45 -3.64 -2.44
C VAL A 473 25.84 -5.11 -2.28
N LEU A 474 25.27 -5.81 -1.30
CA LEU A 474 25.46 -7.26 -1.11
C LEU A 474 24.83 -8.13 -2.22
N GLY A 475 23.91 -7.57 -3.00
CA GLY A 475 23.02 -8.33 -3.87
C GLY A 475 21.67 -8.61 -3.21
N TRP A 476 20.84 -9.40 -3.87
CA TRP A 476 19.63 -9.97 -3.29
C TRP A 476 20.02 -11.04 -2.25
N TYR A 477 20.61 -10.65 -1.13
CA TYR A 477 21.32 -11.55 -0.22
C TYR A 477 20.41 -12.46 0.58
N ASP A 478 20.96 -13.57 1.09
CA ASP A 478 20.39 -14.33 2.21
C ASP A 478 21.16 -13.97 3.49
N GLU A 479 20.48 -13.36 4.46
CA GLU A 479 21.07 -12.93 5.72
C GLU A 479 21.25 -14.08 6.74
N GLY A 480 20.83 -15.29 6.38
CA GLY A 480 21.25 -16.53 7.03
C GLY A 480 22.72 -16.90 6.72
N ASN A 481 23.36 -16.22 5.77
CA ASN A 481 24.79 -16.38 5.47
C ASN A 481 25.67 -15.54 6.43
N PRO A 482 26.54 -16.15 7.26
CA PRO A 482 27.44 -15.43 8.16
C PRO A 482 28.37 -14.42 7.46
N GLU A 483 28.73 -14.66 6.19
CA GLU A 483 29.58 -13.75 5.42
C GLU A 483 28.84 -12.45 5.05
N CYS A 484 27.53 -12.52 4.74
CA CYS A 484 26.68 -11.34 4.58
C CYS A 484 26.63 -10.53 5.87
N VAL A 485 26.48 -11.20 7.01
CA VAL A 485 26.47 -10.56 8.34
C VAL A 485 27.82 -9.90 8.65
N ASP A 486 28.95 -10.52 8.29
CA ASP A 486 30.28 -9.91 8.48
C ASP A 486 30.52 -8.68 7.59
N TRP A 487 29.99 -8.66 6.37
CA TRP A 487 29.96 -7.44 5.54
C TRP A 487 29.10 -6.35 6.15
N GLN A 488 27.91 -6.69 6.66
CA GLN A 488 27.04 -5.75 7.36
C GLN A 488 27.76 -5.16 8.57
N ILE A 489 28.34 -5.99 9.44
CA ILE A 489 29.13 -5.54 10.60
C ILE A 489 30.24 -4.60 10.16
N LYS A 490 31.01 -4.98 9.13
CA LYS A 490 32.09 -4.15 8.60
C LYS A 490 31.61 -2.75 8.25
N TRP A 491 30.58 -2.66 7.41
CA TRP A 491 30.07 -1.36 6.96
C TRP A 491 29.45 -0.56 8.09
N LEU A 492 28.74 -1.20 9.01
CA LEU A 492 28.12 -0.55 10.17
C LEU A 492 29.17 0.15 11.04
N VAL A 493 30.20 -0.58 11.48
CA VAL A 493 31.19 -0.02 12.43
C VAL A 493 32.16 0.96 11.77
N GLU A 494 32.45 0.77 10.48
CA GLU A 494 33.25 1.71 9.67
C GLU A 494 32.47 2.98 9.31
N ASN A 495 31.16 3.01 9.60
CA ASN A 495 30.32 4.19 9.43
C ASN A 495 29.68 4.68 10.75
N GLY A 496 30.18 4.21 11.90
CA GLY A 496 29.86 4.78 13.22
C GLY A 496 28.70 4.14 13.97
N MET A 497 28.12 3.07 13.45
CA MET A 497 27.03 2.34 14.12
C MET A 497 27.61 1.26 15.03
N THR A 498 27.02 1.10 16.20
CA THR A 498 27.59 0.32 17.32
C THR A 498 26.67 -0.77 17.84
N TYR A 499 25.37 -0.68 17.55
CA TYR A 499 24.40 -1.70 17.93
C TYR A 499 23.25 -1.85 16.93
N LEU A 500 22.64 -3.04 16.90
CA LEU A 500 21.39 -3.31 16.18
C LEU A 500 20.27 -3.69 17.16
N LEU A 501 19.06 -3.19 16.93
CA LEU A 501 17.84 -3.68 17.53
C LEU A 501 17.14 -4.54 16.49
N VAL A 502 17.23 -5.86 16.65
CA VAL A 502 16.86 -6.84 15.62
C VAL A 502 15.46 -7.34 15.91
N ASP A 503 14.59 -7.24 14.91
CA ASP A 503 13.25 -7.81 14.95
C ASP A 503 13.32 -9.30 15.31
N TRP A 504 12.50 -9.68 16.30
CA TRP A 504 12.51 -11.01 16.88
C TRP A 504 11.07 -11.45 17.16
N TYR A 505 10.76 -12.70 16.85
CA TYR A 505 9.40 -13.21 16.86
C TYR A 505 9.25 -14.41 17.78
N TRP A 506 8.24 -14.35 18.64
CA TRP A 506 7.80 -15.46 19.48
C TRP A 506 6.28 -15.46 19.59
N SER A 507 5.68 -16.62 19.41
CA SER A 507 4.25 -16.85 19.63
C SER A 507 4.03 -18.25 20.18
N LYS A 508 3.60 -18.36 21.45
CA LYS A 508 3.23 -19.62 22.11
C LYS A 508 4.30 -20.72 21.98
N GLY A 509 5.57 -20.37 22.21
CA GLY A 509 6.69 -21.32 22.12
C GLY A 509 7.32 -21.48 20.74
N GLN A 510 6.74 -20.88 19.69
CA GLN A 510 7.30 -20.91 18.34
C GLN A 510 8.14 -19.66 18.07
N ILE A 511 9.34 -19.85 17.51
CA ILE A 511 10.25 -18.78 17.12
C ILE A 511 10.19 -18.59 15.60
N GLY A 512 10.08 -17.34 15.16
CA GLY A 512 10.13 -16.96 13.75
C GLY A 512 11.35 -16.09 13.43
N LEU A 513 11.80 -16.15 12.16
CA LEU A 513 12.83 -15.26 11.60
C LEU A 513 14.15 -15.17 12.41
N ASP A 514 14.62 -16.30 12.97
CA ASP A 514 15.83 -16.33 13.81
C ASP A 514 17.14 -16.66 13.04
N HIS A 515 17.07 -16.76 11.72
CA HIS A 515 18.21 -17.12 10.86
C HIS A 515 19.33 -16.09 10.91
N TRP A 516 19.02 -14.78 10.98
CA TRP A 516 20.04 -13.76 11.15
C TRP A 516 20.81 -13.93 12.47
N ILE A 517 20.12 -14.21 13.58
CA ILE A 517 20.78 -14.41 14.90
C ILE A 517 21.65 -15.66 14.86
N LYS A 518 21.19 -16.73 14.21
CA LYS A 518 21.98 -17.95 14.00
C LYS A 518 23.23 -17.69 13.16
N ALA A 519 23.14 -16.84 12.14
CA ALA A 519 24.27 -16.42 11.32
C ALA A 519 25.22 -15.50 12.10
N PHE A 520 24.69 -14.53 12.87
CA PHE A 520 25.47 -13.63 13.72
C PHE A 520 26.29 -14.38 14.79
N LYS A 521 25.75 -15.45 15.38
CA LYS A 521 26.50 -16.32 16.31
C LYS A 521 27.72 -16.98 15.65
N GLN A 522 27.68 -17.18 14.33
CA GLN A 522 28.75 -17.80 13.53
C GLN A 522 29.68 -16.77 12.86
N ALA A 523 29.24 -15.51 12.75
CA ALA A 523 29.97 -14.43 12.09
C ALA A 523 31.31 -14.15 12.81
N ARG A 524 32.38 -14.01 12.03
CA ARG A 524 33.76 -13.83 12.54
C ARG A 524 33.93 -12.51 13.26
N TYR A 525 33.20 -11.48 12.84
CA TYR A 525 33.33 -10.11 13.32
C TYR A 525 32.25 -9.70 14.31
N ARG A 526 31.41 -10.63 14.79
CA ARG A 526 30.35 -10.37 15.77
C ARG A 526 30.81 -9.59 17.00
N LYS A 527 32.07 -9.75 17.43
CA LYS A 527 32.69 -9.00 18.54
C LYS A 527 32.63 -7.48 18.40
N TYR A 528 32.51 -6.96 17.17
CA TYR A 528 32.49 -5.52 16.88
C TYR A 528 31.09 -4.89 16.95
N MET A 529 30.03 -5.70 16.98
CA MET A 529 28.65 -5.20 16.91
C MET A 529 27.86 -5.66 18.13
N LYS A 530 27.21 -4.72 18.82
CA LYS A 530 26.23 -5.09 19.84
C LYS A 530 24.88 -5.37 19.19
N TRP A 531 24.04 -6.17 19.85
CA TRP A 531 22.68 -6.39 19.38
C TRP A 531 21.72 -6.61 20.54
N ALA A 532 20.45 -6.24 20.38
CA ALA A 532 19.37 -6.63 21.29
C ALA A 532 18.10 -6.91 20.49
N MET A 533 17.15 -7.60 21.11
CA MET A 533 15.88 -7.92 20.47
C MET A 533 14.93 -6.73 20.47
N MET A 534 14.29 -6.52 19.32
CA MET A 534 13.01 -5.85 19.19
C MET A 534 11.95 -6.95 19.04
N TRP A 535 11.26 -7.29 20.12
CA TRP A 535 10.21 -8.30 20.09
C TRP A 535 8.97 -7.78 19.36
N ALA A 536 8.79 -8.27 18.14
CA ALA A 536 7.65 -8.05 17.25
C ALA A 536 6.41 -8.83 17.75
N ASN A 537 5.94 -8.51 18.95
CA ASN A 537 4.89 -9.24 19.66
C ASN A 537 3.45 -8.91 19.21
N HIS A 538 3.27 -8.39 17.99
CA HIS A 538 1.95 -8.11 17.40
C HIS A 538 1.24 -9.38 16.89
N ASN A 539 1.23 -10.40 17.75
CA ASN A 539 0.61 -11.70 17.53
C ASN A 539 -0.93 -11.61 17.55
N ALA A 540 -1.59 -12.67 17.06
CA ALA A 540 -3.03 -12.83 17.15
C ALA A 540 -3.55 -12.76 18.61
N PRO A 541 -4.82 -12.35 18.84
CA PRO A 541 -5.40 -12.28 20.18
C PRO A 541 -5.30 -13.60 20.97
N GLY A 542 -5.11 -13.49 22.29
CA GLY A 542 -4.95 -14.63 23.20
C GLY A 542 -3.60 -15.33 23.07
N SER A 543 -2.55 -14.59 22.69
CA SER A 543 -1.18 -15.11 22.54
C SER A 543 -0.27 -14.77 23.71
N HIS A 544 -0.63 -13.80 24.56
CA HIS A 544 0.16 -13.39 25.71
C HIS A 544 -0.45 -13.92 27.01
N SER A 545 0.39 -14.48 27.88
CA SER A 545 -0.01 -14.92 29.22
C SER A 545 1.19 -14.85 30.17
N LEU A 546 0.95 -14.85 31.49
CA LEU A 546 2.05 -14.90 32.47
C LEU A 546 2.94 -16.13 32.29
N GLU A 547 2.33 -17.28 31.98
CA GLU A 547 3.08 -18.52 31.76
C GLU A 547 3.97 -18.41 30.51
N ASP A 548 3.42 -17.94 29.39
CA ASP A 548 4.18 -17.79 28.15
C ASP A 548 5.25 -16.69 28.28
N MET A 549 4.96 -15.62 29.01
CA MET A 549 5.92 -14.55 29.30
C MET A 549 7.12 -15.05 30.12
N LYS A 550 6.89 -15.94 31.10
CA LYS A 550 7.98 -16.57 31.85
C LYS A 550 8.80 -17.50 30.95
N LYS A 551 8.15 -18.25 30.04
CA LYS A 551 8.84 -19.12 29.07
C LYS A 551 9.73 -18.32 28.11
N VAL A 552 9.20 -17.24 27.52
CA VAL A 552 9.96 -16.41 26.60
C VAL A 552 11.12 -15.68 27.30
N ALA A 553 10.89 -15.18 28.52
CA ALA A 553 11.96 -14.57 29.32
C ALA A 553 13.06 -15.57 29.69
N GLN A 554 12.69 -16.80 30.05
CA GLN A 554 13.65 -17.86 30.33
C GLN A 554 14.47 -18.19 29.07
N PHE A 555 13.81 -18.26 27.91
CA PHE A 555 14.49 -18.46 26.65
C PHE A 555 15.53 -17.37 26.36
N TRP A 556 15.20 -16.10 26.60
CA TRP A 556 16.15 -14.99 26.44
C TRP A 556 17.37 -15.11 27.36
N VAL A 557 17.14 -15.45 28.62
CA VAL A 557 18.21 -15.67 29.62
C VAL A 557 19.15 -16.77 29.16
N ASP A 558 18.61 -17.89 28.69
CA ASP A 558 19.39 -19.09 28.37
C ASP A 558 20.18 -18.93 27.06
N ASN A 559 19.64 -18.17 26.09
CA ASN A 559 20.14 -18.18 24.71
C ASN A 559 20.83 -16.90 24.25
N TYR A 560 20.54 -15.75 24.90
CA TYR A 560 20.92 -14.44 24.38
C TYR A 560 21.57 -13.52 25.41
N PHE A 561 21.01 -13.36 26.62
CA PHE A 561 21.51 -12.36 27.59
C PHE A 561 22.94 -12.62 28.06
N ASN A 562 23.42 -13.86 27.96
CA ASN A 562 24.78 -14.25 28.29
C ASN A 562 25.80 -13.94 27.18
N MET A 563 25.35 -13.51 26.00
CA MET A 563 26.26 -13.16 24.91
C MET A 563 27.01 -11.86 25.26
N PRO A 564 28.36 -11.81 25.15
CA PRO A 564 29.13 -10.58 25.33
C PRO A 564 28.68 -9.45 24.40
N GLU A 565 28.12 -9.82 23.24
CA GLU A 565 27.62 -8.90 22.22
C GLU A 565 26.20 -8.40 22.52
N TYR A 566 25.48 -8.91 23.53
CA TYR A 566 24.13 -8.44 23.83
C TYR A 566 24.16 -7.00 24.37
N TYR A 567 23.30 -6.13 23.83
CA TYR A 567 23.25 -4.71 24.18
C TYR A 567 22.56 -4.51 25.53
N THR A 568 23.14 -3.65 26.36
CA THR A 568 22.68 -3.40 27.73
C THR A 568 22.66 -1.91 28.04
N PHE A 569 21.69 -1.48 28.86
CA PHE A 569 21.72 -0.19 29.53
C PHE A 569 21.94 -0.40 31.02
N ASP A 570 22.95 0.25 31.60
CA ASP A 570 23.31 0.17 33.03
C ASP A 570 23.49 -1.26 33.58
N GLY A 571 23.88 -2.19 32.70
CA GLY A 571 24.06 -3.61 32.98
C GLY A 571 22.77 -4.45 32.95
N LYS A 572 21.65 -3.89 32.47
CA LYS A 572 20.42 -4.62 32.17
C LYS A 572 20.34 -4.95 30.67
N PRO A 573 20.10 -6.21 30.26
CA PRO A 573 19.81 -6.54 28.87
C PRO A 573 18.61 -5.74 28.35
N VAL A 574 18.72 -5.22 27.13
CA VAL A 574 17.66 -4.45 26.49
C VAL A 574 16.68 -5.38 25.78
N VAL A 575 15.38 -5.13 25.93
CA VAL A 575 14.31 -5.73 25.11
C VAL A 575 13.35 -4.61 24.70
N MET A 576 13.22 -4.37 23.40
CA MET A 576 12.21 -3.45 22.87
C MET A 576 10.93 -4.25 22.51
N MET A 577 9.74 -3.72 22.78
CA MET A 577 8.46 -4.41 22.55
C MET A 577 7.57 -3.63 21.60
N TRP A 578 7.08 -4.30 20.55
CA TRP A 578 6.28 -3.68 19.49
C TRP A 578 4.84 -3.31 19.91
N SER A 579 4.07 -4.25 20.44
CA SER A 579 2.63 -4.09 20.72
C SER A 579 2.31 -4.23 22.20
N VAL A 580 2.41 -3.11 22.92
CA VAL A 580 1.96 -3.03 24.32
C VAL A 580 0.43 -3.20 24.41
N GLY A 581 -0.31 -2.72 23.41
CA GLY A 581 -1.77 -2.81 23.38
C GLY A 581 -2.29 -4.25 23.29
N ASN A 582 -1.62 -5.13 22.52
CA ASN A 582 -2.02 -6.55 22.46
C ASN A 582 -1.82 -7.24 23.80
N MET A 583 -0.73 -6.94 24.52
CA MET A 583 -0.48 -7.44 25.87
C MET A 583 -1.57 -6.99 26.85
N ASP A 584 -1.95 -5.72 26.83
CA ASP A 584 -3.03 -5.19 27.68
C ASP A 584 -4.38 -5.85 27.37
N ASN A 585 -4.67 -6.11 26.10
CA ASN A 585 -5.90 -6.78 25.68
C ASN A 585 -5.96 -8.24 26.14
N ASP A 586 -4.89 -8.99 25.95
CA ASP A 586 -4.80 -10.41 26.36
C ASP A 586 -4.82 -10.57 27.89
N MET A 587 -4.28 -9.57 28.61
CA MET A 587 -4.18 -9.55 30.08
C MET A 587 -5.24 -8.65 30.75
N ARG A 588 -6.35 -8.37 30.06
CA ARG A 588 -7.47 -7.57 30.60
C ARG A 588 -8.00 -8.18 31.90
N GLY A 589 -8.07 -7.35 32.95
CA GLY A 589 -8.47 -7.77 34.29
C GLY A 589 -7.41 -8.59 35.06
N LYS A 590 -6.21 -8.78 34.50
CA LYS A 590 -5.09 -9.54 35.07
C LYS A 590 -3.80 -8.73 35.19
N GLY A 591 -3.90 -7.40 35.25
CA GLY A 591 -2.77 -6.49 35.41
C GLY A 591 -2.13 -6.00 34.11
N GLY A 592 -2.62 -6.42 32.93
CA GLY A 592 -2.14 -5.89 31.64
C GLY A 592 -0.67 -6.23 31.35
N ALA A 593 -0.05 -5.41 30.51
CA ALA A 593 1.37 -5.54 30.16
C ALA A 593 2.31 -5.39 31.37
N LYS A 594 1.91 -4.64 32.41
CA LYS A 594 2.68 -4.47 33.64
C LYS A 594 3.00 -5.82 34.30
N ALA A 595 1.98 -6.66 34.47
CA ALA A 595 2.16 -7.97 35.09
C ALA A 595 3.09 -8.88 34.28
N LEU A 596 3.08 -8.75 32.94
CA LEU A 596 3.97 -9.50 32.06
C LEU A 596 5.42 -9.02 32.18
N ILE A 597 5.64 -7.70 32.18
CA ILE A 597 6.96 -7.07 32.38
C ILE A 597 7.56 -7.48 33.73
N GLU A 598 6.77 -7.41 34.80
CA GLU A 598 7.19 -7.84 36.14
C GLU A 598 7.58 -9.33 36.15
N ALA A 599 6.76 -10.20 35.54
CA ALA A 599 7.03 -11.63 35.46
C ALA A 599 8.33 -11.96 34.70
N ALA A 600 8.64 -11.23 33.62
CA ALA A 600 9.90 -11.41 32.89
C ALA A 600 11.11 -10.87 33.67
N ASN A 601 10.93 -9.75 34.38
CA ASN A 601 11.96 -9.21 35.27
C ASN A 601 12.29 -10.18 36.42
N GLU A 602 11.29 -10.85 37.01
CA GLU A 602 11.52 -11.90 38.02
C GLU A 602 12.44 -13.00 37.50
N VAL A 603 12.21 -13.47 36.27
CA VAL A 603 13.03 -14.51 35.64
C VAL A 603 14.47 -14.04 35.45
N ALA A 604 14.68 -12.84 34.92
CA ALA A 604 16.03 -12.29 34.74
C ALA A 604 16.77 -12.07 36.07
N VAL A 605 16.08 -11.55 37.10
CA VAL A 605 16.67 -11.35 38.43
C VAL A 605 17.03 -12.70 39.07
N ALA A 606 16.17 -13.71 38.96
CA ALA A 606 16.46 -15.06 39.45
C ALA A 606 17.68 -15.69 38.75
N ALA A 607 17.93 -15.32 37.49
CA ALA A 607 19.11 -15.73 36.73
C ALA A 607 20.38 -14.89 37.01
N GLY A 608 20.31 -13.91 37.93
CA GLY A 608 21.45 -13.11 38.37
C GLY A 608 21.65 -11.77 37.65
N TYR A 609 20.72 -11.36 36.77
CA TYR A 609 20.75 -10.03 36.14
C TYR A 609 20.15 -8.97 37.07
N LYS A 610 20.41 -7.68 36.81
CA LYS A 610 19.77 -6.55 37.52
C LYS A 610 18.29 -6.33 37.17
N GLY A 611 17.71 -7.21 36.34
CA GLY A 611 16.46 -6.99 35.61
C GLY A 611 16.70 -6.74 34.13
N ILE A 612 15.64 -6.46 33.37
CA ILE A 612 15.61 -6.20 31.93
C ILE A 612 15.26 -4.74 31.70
N HIS A 613 15.99 -4.05 30.82
CA HIS A 613 15.63 -2.71 30.37
C HIS A 613 14.58 -2.84 29.25
N PHE A 614 13.31 -2.63 29.59
CA PHE A 614 12.23 -2.67 28.60
C PHE A 614 12.04 -1.32 27.91
N SER A 615 12.04 -1.33 26.58
CA SER A 615 11.67 -0.17 25.76
C SER A 615 10.35 -0.41 25.04
N ALA A 616 9.41 0.53 25.11
CA ALA A 616 8.15 0.41 24.36
C ALA A 616 8.29 1.02 22.95
N MET A 617 7.79 0.31 21.94
CA MET A 617 7.43 0.90 20.66
C MET A 617 6.09 1.64 20.85
N LYS A 618 6.15 2.97 20.84
CA LYS A 618 5.00 3.82 21.13
C LYS A 618 4.10 3.94 19.90
N TRP A 619 2.80 3.79 20.11
CA TRP A 619 1.75 4.02 19.11
C TRP A 619 0.65 4.96 19.63
N PRO A 620 0.05 5.85 18.82
CA PRO A 620 0.44 6.23 17.44
C PRO A 620 1.84 6.86 17.37
N GLU A 621 2.52 6.78 16.23
CA GLU A 621 3.94 7.15 16.09
C GLU A 621 4.22 8.66 16.24
N ASP A 622 3.40 9.52 15.67
CA ASP A 622 3.59 10.98 15.64
C ASP A 622 2.91 11.73 16.80
N VAL A 623 2.09 11.03 17.58
CA VAL A 623 1.43 11.56 18.78
C VAL A 623 2.30 11.34 20.00
N VAL A 624 2.58 12.41 20.74
CA VAL A 624 3.32 12.36 22.02
C VAL A 624 2.57 13.22 23.04
N THR A 625 2.04 12.58 24.08
CA THR A 625 1.28 13.26 25.15
C THR A 625 1.65 12.74 26.53
N ILE A 626 1.47 13.56 27.58
CA ILE A 626 1.73 13.17 28.97
C ILE A 626 1.00 11.87 29.35
N PRO A 627 -0.34 11.72 29.14
CA PRO A 627 -1.04 10.50 29.55
C PRO A 627 -0.51 9.24 28.84
N GLN A 628 -0.14 9.36 27.57
CA GLN A 628 0.38 8.23 26.78
C GLN A 628 1.74 7.74 27.31
N ILE A 629 2.68 8.66 27.55
CA ILE A 629 4.02 8.29 28.05
C ILE A 629 3.94 7.87 29.52
N GLN A 630 3.12 8.53 30.34
CA GLN A 630 2.89 8.11 31.73
C GLN A 630 2.33 6.69 31.80
N ALA A 631 1.35 6.35 30.94
CA ALA A 631 0.78 5.01 30.91
C ALA A 631 1.80 3.91 30.53
N LEU A 632 2.87 4.24 29.81
CA LEU A 632 3.99 3.32 29.54
C LEU A 632 4.93 3.24 30.75
N ALA A 633 5.26 4.37 31.38
CA ALA A 633 6.08 4.40 32.60
C ALA A 633 5.44 3.59 33.73
N ASP A 634 4.12 3.74 33.94
CA ASP A 634 3.36 3.04 34.98
C ASP A 634 3.34 1.50 34.81
N LYS A 635 3.57 1.04 33.57
CA LYS A 635 3.70 -0.39 33.23
C LYS A 635 5.10 -0.95 33.48
N GLY A 636 6.09 -0.11 33.78
CA GLY A 636 7.47 -0.52 34.05
C GLY A 636 8.41 -0.45 32.84
N PHE A 637 8.04 0.28 31.78
CA PHE A 637 8.99 0.59 30.69
C PHE A 637 10.02 1.63 31.15
N GLU A 638 11.27 1.46 30.73
CA GLU A 638 12.40 2.33 31.09
C GLU A 638 12.81 3.26 29.95
N SER A 639 12.35 3.01 28.73
CA SER A 639 12.48 3.93 27.59
C SER A 639 11.40 3.71 26.54
N THR A 640 11.38 4.56 25.53
CA THR A 640 10.47 4.45 24.38
C THR A 640 11.17 4.69 23.04
N SER A 641 10.55 4.25 21.94
CA SER A 641 10.93 4.58 20.57
C SER A 641 9.71 4.48 19.65
N ILE A 642 9.89 4.77 18.37
CA ILE A 642 8.97 4.45 17.27
C ILE A 642 9.76 3.73 16.16
N TYR A 643 9.07 2.94 15.35
CA TYR A 643 9.70 2.13 14.30
C TYR A 643 9.79 2.91 12.99
N HIS A 644 8.73 3.61 12.60
CA HIS A 644 8.77 4.60 11.53
C HIS A 644 8.41 5.99 12.03
N TYR A 645 8.82 6.99 11.27
CA TYR A 645 8.26 8.32 11.37
C TYR A 645 7.96 8.84 9.97
N MET A 646 6.66 8.99 9.70
CA MET A 646 6.10 9.30 8.38
C MET A 646 5.29 10.60 8.38
N SER A 647 5.42 11.45 9.40
CA SER A 647 4.62 12.66 9.47
C SER A 647 5.13 13.74 8.50
N HIS A 648 4.18 14.45 7.89
CA HIS A 648 4.43 15.63 7.06
C HIS A 648 4.01 16.94 7.77
N GLY A 649 3.71 16.89 9.08
CA GLY A 649 3.34 18.05 9.90
C GLY A 649 2.09 18.80 9.42
N GLY A 650 1.14 18.12 8.75
CA GLY A 650 -0.04 18.76 8.16
C GLY A 650 0.22 19.53 6.86
N LYS A 651 1.44 19.50 6.31
CA LYS A 651 1.83 20.26 5.11
C LYS A 651 1.59 19.56 3.76
N ALA A 652 1.43 18.23 3.73
CA ALA A 652 1.24 17.49 2.48
C ALA A 652 -0.15 17.76 1.89
N LYS A 653 -0.20 17.95 0.57
CA LYS A 653 -1.46 18.07 -0.20
C LYS A 653 -2.16 16.71 -0.31
N ASP A 654 -1.39 15.65 -0.52
CA ASP A 654 -1.85 14.27 -0.50
C ASP A 654 -1.11 13.53 0.63
N PRO A 655 -1.80 13.14 1.73
CA PRO A 655 -1.17 12.42 2.83
C PRO A 655 -0.75 10.99 2.46
N ARG A 656 -1.08 10.49 1.26
CA ARG A 656 -0.63 9.20 0.73
C ARG A 656 0.53 9.31 -0.27
N ARG A 657 0.93 10.53 -0.65
CA ARG A 657 2.09 10.74 -1.52
C ARG A 657 2.70 12.13 -1.35
N PHE A 658 3.88 12.22 -0.77
CA PHE A 658 4.53 13.52 -0.50
C PHE A 658 6.07 13.43 -0.45
N SER A 659 6.73 14.58 -0.49
CA SER A 659 8.20 14.68 -0.49
C SER A 659 8.79 14.33 0.87
N PHE A 660 9.90 13.59 0.88
CA PHE A 660 10.71 13.28 2.05
C PHE A 660 11.27 14.53 2.75
N GLU A 661 11.36 15.67 2.04
CA GLU A 661 11.72 16.96 2.64
C GLU A 661 10.82 17.31 3.83
N LEU A 662 9.51 17.03 3.74
CA LEU A 662 8.57 17.29 4.85
C LEU A 662 8.86 16.42 6.07
N VAL A 663 9.32 15.18 5.86
CA VAL A 663 9.75 14.27 6.94
C VAL A 663 11.04 14.79 7.58
N ALA A 664 12.01 15.23 6.77
CA ALA A 664 13.28 15.79 7.23
C ALA A 664 13.11 17.15 7.95
N GLU A 665 12.07 17.92 7.64
CA GLU A 665 11.73 19.15 8.35
C GLU A 665 11.09 18.89 9.71
N THR A 666 10.24 17.88 9.82
CA THR A 666 9.39 17.67 11.01
C THR A 666 9.95 16.68 12.02
N ASN A 667 10.99 15.89 11.67
CA ASN A 667 11.63 14.93 12.57
C ASN A 667 12.01 15.53 13.93
N LYS A 668 12.62 16.72 13.90
CA LYS A 668 13.03 17.43 15.11
C LYS A 668 11.85 17.75 16.03
N ASP A 669 10.72 18.15 15.46
CA ASP A 669 9.53 18.54 16.24
C ASP A 669 9.00 17.37 17.07
N LEU A 670 9.13 16.12 16.56
CA LEU A 670 8.79 14.93 17.33
C LEU A 670 9.67 14.81 18.59
N TRP A 671 11.00 14.92 18.43
CA TRP A 671 11.92 14.75 19.55
C TRP A 671 11.79 15.87 20.59
N GLU A 672 11.54 17.11 20.14
CA GLU A 672 11.29 18.25 21.03
C GLU A 672 10.04 18.01 21.88
N LYS A 673 8.91 17.63 21.26
CA LYS A 673 7.68 17.27 21.99
C LYS A 673 7.93 16.15 23.00
N TRP A 674 8.72 15.14 22.63
CA TRP A 674 9.01 14.02 23.51
C TRP A 674 9.90 14.41 24.69
N TYR A 675 10.88 15.28 24.46
CA TYR A 675 11.73 15.82 25.50
C TYR A 675 10.97 16.73 26.47
N GLU A 676 10.07 17.57 25.96
CA GLU A 676 9.21 18.42 26.77
C GLU A 676 8.31 17.63 27.71
N VAL A 677 7.83 16.45 27.28
CA VAL A 677 7.07 15.54 28.17
C VAL A 677 7.95 15.05 29.33
N GLY A 678 9.21 14.68 29.08
CA GLY A 678 10.20 14.45 30.15
C GLY A 678 9.94 13.27 31.10
N ILE A 679 9.04 12.33 30.77
CA ILE A 679 8.65 11.20 31.65
C ILE A 679 9.55 9.97 31.46
N LEU A 680 9.83 9.59 30.21
CA LEU A 680 10.72 8.47 29.87
C LEU A 680 11.78 8.95 28.87
N PRO A 681 13.03 8.46 28.95
CA PRO A 681 13.98 8.67 27.88
C PRO A 681 13.54 7.92 26.62
N PHE A 682 13.98 8.38 25.45
CA PHE A 682 13.63 7.76 24.18
C PHE A 682 14.85 7.61 23.27
N PHE A 683 14.73 6.72 22.28
CA PHE A 683 15.67 6.66 21.17
C PHE A 683 15.27 7.70 20.12
N THR A 684 16.18 8.63 19.85
CA THR A 684 16.06 9.64 18.79
C THR A 684 16.01 8.92 17.44
N ASN A 685 14.81 8.79 16.90
CA ASN A 685 14.52 8.15 15.63
C ASN A 685 15.12 8.97 14.49
N LEU A 686 15.98 8.37 13.66
CA LEU A 686 16.44 8.92 12.40
C LEU A 686 15.67 8.23 11.28
N SER A 687 14.66 8.92 10.74
CA SER A 687 13.78 8.33 9.73
C SER A 687 14.55 8.04 8.46
N THR A 688 14.40 6.81 7.96
CA THR A 688 15.09 6.39 6.75
C THR A 688 14.23 6.46 5.51
N GLY A 689 12.90 6.68 5.60
CA GLY A 689 11.99 6.78 4.45
C GLY A 689 10.69 6.01 4.68
N TRP A 690 9.83 5.99 3.66
CA TRP A 690 8.71 5.04 3.54
C TRP A 690 8.19 5.05 2.10
N ASP A 691 8.05 3.88 1.49
CA ASP A 691 7.46 3.65 0.18
C ASP A 691 7.09 2.16 0.07
N ASP A 692 5.84 1.85 0.43
CA ASP A 692 5.33 0.49 0.56
C ASP A 692 4.70 -0.07 -0.73
N ARG A 693 4.99 0.55 -1.88
CA ARG A 693 4.55 0.08 -3.21
C ARG A 693 4.83 -1.40 -3.48
N PRO A 694 5.95 -2.03 -3.03
CA PRO A 694 6.16 -3.48 -3.17
C PRO A 694 5.18 -4.36 -2.37
N TRP A 695 4.63 -3.86 -1.26
CA TRP A 695 3.80 -4.62 -0.33
C TRP A 695 2.32 -4.28 -0.42
N ASN A 696 1.97 -3.02 -0.18
CA ASN A 696 0.59 -2.58 0.04
C ASN A 696 0.17 -1.41 -0.87
N ASP A 697 1.12 -0.68 -1.47
CA ASP A 697 0.84 0.45 -2.38
C ASP A 697 -0.08 1.52 -1.73
N HIS A 698 0.16 1.79 -0.43
CA HIS A 698 -0.67 2.69 0.38
C HIS A 698 -0.09 4.10 0.49
N LEU A 699 1.22 4.22 0.70
CA LEU A 699 1.92 5.48 0.93
C LEU A 699 3.29 5.49 0.24
N GLU A 700 3.55 6.53 -0.55
CA GLU A 700 4.85 6.80 -1.18
C GLU A 700 5.44 8.14 -0.68
N ILE A 701 6.51 8.08 0.09
CA ILE A 701 7.31 9.26 0.44
C ILE A 701 8.49 9.37 -0.53
N TYR A 702 8.34 10.18 -1.57
CA TYR A 702 9.29 10.28 -2.68
C TYR A 702 10.40 11.32 -2.42
N GLY A 703 11.45 11.30 -3.24
CA GLY A 703 12.48 12.35 -3.25
C GLY A 703 13.47 12.29 -2.08
N ARG A 704 13.66 11.13 -1.46
CA ARG A 704 14.69 10.93 -0.43
C ARG A 704 16.09 11.03 -1.04
N THR A 705 17.00 11.70 -0.34
CA THR A 705 18.43 11.78 -0.70
C THR A 705 19.34 11.65 0.53
N PRO A 706 20.63 11.28 0.35
CA PRO A 706 21.62 11.29 1.43
C PRO A 706 21.75 12.64 2.13
N GLU A 707 21.57 13.76 1.42
CA GLU A 707 21.65 15.11 1.99
C GLU A 707 20.49 15.41 2.94
N LEU A 708 19.26 15.01 2.57
CA LEU A 708 18.10 15.15 3.45
C LEU A 708 18.25 14.27 4.70
N PHE A 709 18.77 13.06 4.55
CA PHE A 709 19.05 12.19 5.69
C PHE A 709 20.18 12.75 6.57
N LYS A 710 21.23 13.31 5.97
CA LYS A 710 22.31 14.00 6.69
C LYS A 710 21.80 15.19 7.49
N LYS A 711 20.83 15.94 6.96
CA LYS A 711 20.15 17.00 7.72
C LYS A 711 19.47 16.43 8.98
N ILE A 712 18.73 15.32 8.87
CA ILE A 712 18.12 14.65 10.05
C ILE A 712 19.19 14.26 11.06
N CYS A 713 20.32 13.69 10.61
CA CYS A 713 21.44 13.35 11.48
C CYS A 713 22.02 14.57 12.19
N GLN A 714 22.22 15.68 11.48
CA GLN A 714 22.74 16.94 12.04
C GLN A 714 21.79 17.53 13.09
N ASP A 715 20.48 17.53 12.81
CA ASP A 715 19.46 17.96 13.75
C ASP A 715 19.46 17.08 15.01
N ALA A 716 19.58 15.76 14.84
CA ALA A 716 19.67 14.81 15.95
C ALA A 716 20.93 15.00 16.80
N LYS A 717 22.09 15.28 16.16
CA LYS A 717 23.33 15.61 16.87
C LYS A 717 23.18 16.89 17.70
N ALA A 718 22.65 17.96 17.11
CA ALA A 718 22.43 19.22 17.81
C ALA A 718 21.47 19.03 19.00
N PHE A 719 20.41 18.25 18.80
CA PHE A 719 19.47 17.88 19.84
C PHE A 719 20.12 17.06 20.96
N ALA A 720 20.88 16.02 20.63
CA ALA A 720 21.58 15.17 21.59
C ALA A 720 22.66 15.92 22.39
N ASP A 721 23.36 16.87 21.76
CA ASP A 721 24.33 17.74 22.43
C ASP A 721 23.68 18.64 23.47
N ARG A 722 22.49 19.15 23.18
CA ARG A 722 21.72 20.01 24.10
C ARG A 722 21.07 19.22 25.24
N THR A 723 20.57 18.02 24.96
CA THR A 723 19.72 17.26 25.89
C THR A 723 20.45 16.16 26.66
N GLY A 724 21.66 15.78 26.24
CA GLY A 724 22.43 14.68 26.81
C GLY A 724 22.07 13.29 26.26
N LEU A 725 21.20 13.18 25.25
CA LEU A 725 20.74 11.92 24.67
C LEU A 725 21.73 11.27 23.67
N LYS A 726 23.04 11.46 23.88
CA LYS A 726 24.10 10.99 22.96
C LYS A 726 24.16 9.47 22.79
N LYS A 727 23.59 8.71 23.72
CA LYS A 727 23.62 7.23 23.73
C LYS A 727 22.33 6.57 23.24
N ARG A 728 21.42 7.34 22.64
CA ARG A 728 20.08 6.87 22.27
C ARG A 728 19.71 7.36 20.89
N ILE A 729 20.55 7.10 19.89
CA ILE A 729 20.31 7.49 18.50
C ILE A 729 20.05 6.24 17.66
N LEU A 730 18.95 6.22 16.90
CA LEU A 730 18.48 5.00 16.26
C LEU A 730 18.01 5.28 14.83
N LEU A 731 18.67 4.69 13.83
CA LEU A 731 18.15 4.63 12.47
C LEU A 731 16.94 3.70 12.43
N SER A 732 15.89 4.11 11.74
CA SER A 732 14.59 3.48 11.91
C SER A 732 13.82 3.39 10.60
N PRO A 733 13.77 2.18 9.99
CA PRO A 733 14.72 1.05 10.11
C PRO A 733 15.82 1.02 9.04
N LEU A 734 16.75 0.07 9.15
CA LEU A 734 17.94 -0.05 8.30
C LEU A 734 17.69 -0.70 6.94
N ASN A 735 16.84 -1.72 6.90
CA ASN A 735 16.73 -2.66 5.78
C ASN A 735 15.30 -3.18 5.55
N GLU A 736 14.26 -2.37 5.82
CA GLU A 736 12.88 -2.69 5.41
C GLU A 736 12.68 -2.38 3.92
N TRP A 737 13.36 -3.15 3.05
CA TRP A 737 13.46 -2.86 1.63
C TRP A 737 12.11 -2.79 0.93
N GLY A 738 11.10 -3.57 1.35
CA GLY A 738 9.80 -3.52 0.69
C GLY A 738 8.84 -2.47 1.27
N GLU A 739 9.06 -2.00 2.50
CA GLU A 739 8.34 -0.83 3.04
C GLU A 739 9.00 0.49 2.61
N GLY A 740 10.15 0.43 1.95
CA GLY A 740 10.86 1.61 1.46
C GLY A 740 11.62 2.36 2.55
N SER A 741 11.75 1.78 3.74
CA SER A 741 12.49 2.36 4.87
C SER A 741 13.85 1.69 5.02
N TYR A 742 14.86 2.18 4.29
CA TYR A 742 16.18 1.57 4.24
C TYR A 742 17.30 2.61 4.17
N ALA A 743 18.45 2.24 4.72
CA ALA A 743 19.70 2.99 4.67
C ALA A 743 20.93 2.09 4.42
N GLU A 744 20.79 0.76 4.50
CA GLU A 744 21.87 -0.17 4.13
C GLU A 744 22.38 0.13 2.71
N PRO A 745 23.68 0.00 2.42
CA PRO A 745 24.24 0.39 1.13
C PRO A 745 23.54 -0.29 -0.04
N ASN A 746 23.15 0.49 -1.06
CA ASN A 746 22.30 0.02 -2.16
C ASN A 746 22.57 0.76 -3.47
N ARG A 747 21.86 0.35 -4.53
CA ARG A 747 21.99 0.94 -5.86
C ARG A 747 21.52 2.40 -5.93
N GLU A 748 20.51 2.79 -5.18
CA GLU A 748 19.96 4.14 -5.21
C GLU A 748 20.91 5.18 -4.59
N TYR A 749 21.53 4.85 -3.45
CA TYR A 749 22.34 5.81 -2.68
C TYR A 749 23.82 5.42 -2.52
N GLY A 750 24.25 4.28 -3.04
CA GLY A 750 25.57 3.73 -2.73
C GLY A 750 25.74 3.59 -1.21
N PHE A 751 26.80 4.21 -0.68
CA PHE A 751 27.04 4.31 0.76
C PHE A 751 26.58 5.64 1.38
N GLY A 752 25.97 6.55 0.61
CA GLY A 752 25.74 7.94 1.03
C GLY A 752 24.97 8.09 2.35
N MET A 753 24.00 7.21 2.62
CA MET A 753 23.26 7.22 3.89
C MET A 753 24.15 6.86 5.09
N TYR A 754 25.06 5.88 4.94
CA TYR A 754 26.03 5.50 5.97
C TYR A 754 27.11 6.58 6.13
N GLU A 755 27.53 7.18 5.02
CA GLU A 755 28.53 8.24 5.03
C GLU A 755 28.01 9.49 5.77
N ALA A 756 26.71 9.80 5.63
CA ALA A 756 26.06 10.84 6.43
C ALA A 756 26.18 10.57 7.94
N VAL A 757 26.04 9.32 8.39
CA VAL A 757 26.19 8.96 9.81
C VAL A 757 27.61 9.22 10.29
N ARG A 758 28.63 8.68 9.61
CA ARG A 758 30.03 8.84 10.06
C ARG A 758 30.48 10.29 10.04
N GLU A 759 30.04 11.06 9.06
CA GLU A 759 30.41 12.48 8.94
C GLU A 759 29.81 13.35 10.04
N VAL A 760 28.65 12.97 10.57
CA VAL A 760 27.95 13.73 11.61
C VAL A 760 28.40 13.30 13.00
N PHE A 761 28.51 12.00 13.25
CA PHE A 761 28.67 11.47 14.61
C PHE A 761 30.10 11.05 14.96
N CYS A 762 30.96 10.75 13.98
CA CYS A 762 32.29 10.19 14.24
C CYS A 762 33.42 11.23 14.14
N LYS A 763 34.54 10.92 14.81
CA LYS A 763 35.80 11.64 14.65
C LYS A 763 36.53 11.08 13.43
N LYS A 764 36.84 11.95 12.47
CA LYS A 764 37.61 11.55 11.28
C LYS A 764 39.03 11.11 11.69
N PRO A 765 39.44 9.86 11.39
CA PRO A 765 40.80 9.43 11.68
C PRO A 765 41.84 10.25 10.90
N ALA A 766 43.06 10.37 11.44
CA ALA A 766 44.14 11.12 10.80
C ALA A 766 44.48 10.61 9.39
N GLY A 767 44.34 9.30 9.15
CA GLY A 767 44.54 8.66 7.85
C GLY A 767 43.37 8.79 6.87
N GLY A 768 42.29 9.46 7.26
CA GLY A 768 41.04 9.52 6.50
C GLY A 768 40.01 8.48 6.95
N TRP A 769 38.86 8.47 6.27
CA TRP A 769 37.80 7.50 6.54
C TRP A 769 38.19 6.10 6.05
N PRO A 770 37.75 5.02 6.72
CA PRO A 770 37.78 3.68 6.14
C PRO A 770 37.10 3.69 4.75
N LEU A 771 37.71 2.96 3.82
CA LEU A 771 37.22 2.89 2.45
C LEU A 771 35.94 2.06 2.40
N ASN A 772 34.87 2.62 1.83
CA ASN A 772 33.64 1.90 1.53
C ASN A 772 33.79 1.16 0.19
N TYR A 773 33.57 -0.15 0.19
CA TYR A 773 33.62 -1.01 -0.99
C TYR A 773 32.76 -2.26 -0.83
N GLY A 774 32.42 -2.89 -1.95
CA GLY A 774 31.57 -4.08 -1.98
C GLY A 774 32.36 -5.39 -2.07
N PRO A 775 31.69 -6.54 -1.96
CA PRO A 775 32.33 -7.85 -2.03
C PRO A 775 33.14 -8.08 -3.30
N THR A 776 32.62 -7.64 -4.44
CA THR A 776 33.23 -7.83 -5.75
C THR A 776 34.54 -7.07 -5.93
N ASP A 777 34.78 -6.00 -5.14
CA ASP A 777 36.03 -5.24 -5.17
C ASP A 777 37.23 -6.03 -4.63
N VAL A 778 36.98 -7.07 -3.82
CA VAL A 778 37.99 -7.98 -3.25
C VAL A 778 37.84 -9.42 -3.72
N GLY A 779 37.07 -9.63 -4.79
CA GLY A 779 36.87 -10.96 -5.39
C GLY A 779 35.94 -11.91 -4.63
N LEU A 780 35.08 -11.37 -3.75
CA LEU A 780 34.03 -12.09 -3.04
C LEU A 780 32.64 -11.82 -3.65
N GLY A 781 31.62 -12.56 -3.22
CA GLY A 781 30.26 -12.48 -3.76
C GLY A 781 30.19 -12.78 -5.28
N PRO A 782 29.14 -12.32 -5.98
CA PRO A 782 27.92 -11.70 -5.45
C PRO A 782 27.15 -12.67 -4.53
N TYR A 783 26.37 -12.14 -3.58
CA TYR A 783 25.51 -12.96 -2.72
C TYR A 783 24.06 -13.00 -3.19
N ASP A 784 23.81 -12.70 -4.47
CA ASP A 784 22.47 -12.76 -5.07
C ASP A 784 21.87 -14.16 -4.93
N VAL A 785 20.73 -14.25 -4.23
CA VAL A 785 19.82 -15.40 -4.33
C VAL A 785 19.15 -15.40 -5.70
N GLN A 786 18.57 -16.54 -6.05
CA GLN A 786 17.86 -16.66 -7.31
C GLN A 786 16.56 -15.82 -7.28
N ILE A 787 16.51 -14.80 -8.14
CA ILE A 787 15.30 -14.04 -8.47
C ILE A 787 14.74 -14.51 -9.80
N ASN A 788 13.43 -14.70 -9.89
CA ASN A 788 12.79 -14.95 -11.17
C ASN A 788 12.67 -13.65 -11.96
N LYS A 789 13.60 -13.48 -12.90
CA LYS A 789 13.67 -12.30 -13.77
C LYS A 789 12.76 -12.36 -15.00
N SER A 790 12.08 -13.48 -15.23
CA SER A 790 11.22 -13.67 -16.39
C SER A 790 9.86 -14.19 -15.97
N SER A 791 8.81 -13.55 -16.48
CA SER A 791 7.44 -14.02 -16.39
C SER A 791 7.19 -15.35 -17.11
N ARG A 792 8.18 -16.02 -17.74
CA ARG A 792 7.98 -17.20 -18.62
C ARG A 792 8.52 -18.53 -18.12
N LYS A 793 9.16 -18.57 -16.94
CA LYS A 793 9.90 -19.77 -16.50
C LYS A 793 9.03 -20.95 -16.04
N ASP A 794 7.78 -20.72 -15.69
CA ASP A 794 6.86 -21.74 -15.14
C ASP A 794 5.50 -21.77 -15.87
N MET A 795 5.52 -22.31 -17.09
CA MET A 795 4.32 -22.49 -17.91
C MET A 795 3.58 -23.80 -17.58
N ARG A 796 3.84 -24.41 -16.42
CA ARG A 796 3.21 -25.67 -16.03
C ARG A 796 1.70 -25.47 -15.92
N THR A 797 0.96 -26.38 -16.54
CA THR A 797 -0.50 -26.51 -16.40
C THR A 797 -0.87 -27.77 -15.63
N SER A 798 0.13 -28.56 -15.24
CA SER A 798 -0.01 -29.78 -14.46
C SER A 798 1.22 -29.92 -13.56
N TRP A 799 1.00 -30.41 -12.35
CA TRP A 799 2.05 -30.67 -11.36
C TRP A 799 2.00 -32.15 -10.98
N ASP A 800 2.96 -32.92 -11.51
CA ASP A 800 3.29 -34.26 -11.05
C ASP A 800 4.27 -34.12 -9.89
N LEU A 801 3.81 -34.38 -8.66
CA LEU A 801 4.51 -34.01 -7.44
C LEU A 801 5.76 -34.89 -7.14
N GLU A 802 6.30 -35.56 -8.15
CA GLU A 802 7.50 -36.42 -8.09
C GLU A 802 8.80 -35.59 -8.06
N GLN A 803 8.76 -34.30 -8.44
CA GLN A 803 9.94 -33.45 -8.47
C GLN A 803 10.26 -32.79 -7.11
N PRO A 804 11.54 -32.50 -6.79
CA PRO A 804 11.94 -31.89 -5.52
C PRO A 804 11.33 -30.52 -5.24
N SER A 805 10.85 -29.82 -6.28
CA SER A 805 10.15 -28.54 -6.18
C SER A 805 8.78 -28.67 -6.86
N PRO A 806 7.72 -29.02 -6.11
CA PRO A 806 6.40 -29.30 -6.68
C PRO A 806 5.70 -28.05 -7.24
N GLY A 807 6.28 -26.86 -7.12
CA GLY A 807 5.67 -25.59 -7.51
C GLY A 807 4.58 -25.07 -6.56
N TRP A 808 4.16 -25.88 -5.59
CA TRP A 808 3.24 -25.54 -4.52
C TRP A 808 3.97 -25.51 -3.17
N GLY A 809 3.69 -24.53 -2.33
CA GLY A 809 4.29 -24.39 -1.00
C GLY A 809 3.27 -23.94 0.06
N PRO A 810 3.57 -24.15 1.35
CA PRO A 810 2.70 -23.71 2.43
C PRO A 810 2.63 -22.18 2.46
N MET A 811 1.42 -21.62 2.57
CA MET A 811 1.19 -20.18 2.69
C MET A 811 0.79 -19.78 4.11
N MET A 812 -0.25 -20.42 4.67
CA MET A 812 -0.76 -20.13 6.01
C MET A 812 -1.57 -21.31 6.55
N GLY A 813 -1.75 -21.36 7.88
CA GLY A 813 -2.66 -22.33 8.50
C GLY A 813 -2.27 -23.80 8.37
N ILE A 814 -1.00 -24.10 8.07
CA ILE A 814 -0.47 -25.45 7.81
C ILE A 814 0.64 -25.81 8.81
N LYS A 815 0.64 -27.07 9.29
CA LYS A 815 1.75 -27.69 10.03
C LYS A 815 2.17 -29.01 9.38
N ASP A 816 3.40 -29.45 9.68
CA ASP A 816 3.97 -30.71 9.19
C ASP A 816 4.00 -30.86 7.66
N TYR A 817 4.19 -29.75 6.94
CA TYR A 817 4.26 -29.75 5.47
C TYR A 817 5.46 -30.54 4.95
N LYS A 818 5.22 -31.44 4.00
CA LYS A 818 6.25 -32.16 3.25
C LYS A 818 5.77 -32.52 1.85
N CYS A 819 6.73 -32.69 0.93
CA CYS A 819 6.50 -33.21 -0.42
C CYS A 819 7.45 -34.38 -0.66
N GLU A 820 6.95 -35.61 -0.63
CA GLU A 820 7.73 -36.84 -0.72
C GLU A 820 6.98 -37.88 -1.55
N ASN A 821 7.69 -38.66 -2.36
CA ASN A 821 7.13 -39.78 -3.15
C ASN A 821 5.89 -39.41 -4.00
N GLY A 822 5.88 -38.22 -4.62
CA GLY A 822 4.73 -37.83 -5.44
C GLY A 822 3.54 -37.28 -4.66
N ILE A 823 3.66 -37.04 -3.34
CA ILE A 823 2.54 -36.56 -2.51
C ILE A 823 2.96 -35.32 -1.71
N ILE A 824 2.14 -34.26 -1.78
CA ILE A 824 2.16 -33.18 -0.77
C ILE A 824 1.31 -33.64 0.41
N ALA A 825 1.89 -33.65 1.62
CA ALA A 825 1.20 -34.03 2.85
C ALA A 825 1.36 -32.97 3.94
N PHE A 826 0.29 -32.68 4.66
CA PHE A 826 0.30 -31.75 5.79
C PHE A 826 -0.94 -31.91 6.69
N THR A 827 -0.91 -31.24 7.84
CA THR A 827 -2.07 -31.12 8.75
C THR A 827 -2.54 -29.68 8.79
N SER A 828 -3.86 -29.45 8.78
CA SER A 828 -4.41 -28.11 8.98
C SER A 828 -4.21 -27.67 10.44
N ALA A 829 -3.63 -26.48 10.63
CA ALA A 829 -3.41 -25.87 11.94
C ALA A 829 -4.50 -24.87 12.32
N SER A 830 -5.36 -24.48 11.36
CA SER A 830 -6.44 -23.51 11.54
C SER A 830 -7.62 -23.82 10.63
N PHE A 831 -8.65 -22.96 10.66
CA PHE A 831 -9.79 -23.02 9.73
C PHE A 831 -9.47 -22.48 8.33
N ASP A 832 -8.25 -21.97 8.11
CA ASP A 832 -7.81 -21.39 6.83
C ASP A 832 -6.42 -21.94 6.42
N PRO A 833 -6.28 -23.26 6.19
CA PRO A 833 -5.05 -23.82 5.63
C PRO A 833 -4.95 -23.46 4.15
N ALA A 834 -3.82 -22.92 3.71
CA ALA A 834 -3.63 -22.52 2.32
C ALA A 834 -2.26 -22.90 1.77
N LEU A 835 -2.24 -23.40 0.53
CA LEU A 835 -1.06 -23.56 -0.31
C LEU A 835 -1.00 -22.41 -1.34
N THR A 836 0.19 -22.08 -1.81
CA THR A 836 0.39 -21.09 -2.87
C THR A 836 1.23 -21.66 -4.02
N CYS A 837 0.97 -21.18 -5.23
CA CYS A 837 1.71 -21.49 -6.45
C CYS A 837 1.95 -20.22 -7.27
N SER A 838 3.14 -20.09 -7.87
CA SER A 838 3.49 -19.02 -8.80
C SER A 838 3.41 -19.52 -10.24
N LEU A 839 2.91 -18.70 -11.15
CA LEU A 839 2.70 -19.02 -12.56
C LEU A 839 3.41 -18.02 -13.47
N ALA A 840 3.65 -18.43 -14.71
CA ALA A 840 4.39 -17.67 -15.70
C ALA A 840 3.50 -16.96 -16.75
N HIS A 841 2.49 -16.21 -16.30
CA HIS A 841 1.65 -15.39 -17.18
C HIS A 841 0.75 -16.23 -18.11
N LEU A 842 0.01 -17.20 -17.55
CA LEU A 842 -0.86 -18.09 -18.31
C LEU A 842 -2.17 -17.41 -18.71
N ARG A 843 -2.56 -17.43 -19.98
CA ARG A 843 -3.84 -16.86 -20.43
C ARG A 843 -5.02 -17.67 -19.87
N SER A 844 -5.88 -17.03 -19.06
CA SER A 844 -6.94 -17.71 -18.30
C SER A 844 -7.97 -18.39 -19.20
N ASN A 845 -8.32 -17.77 -20.33
CA ASN A 845 -9.35 -18.27 -21.27
C ASN A 845 -9.02 -19.61 -21.95
N ARG A 846 -7.82 -20.15 -21.71
CA ARG A 846 -7.42 -21.50 -22.13
C ARG A 846 -7.90 -22.59 -21.19
N PHE A 847 -8.38 -22.23 -20.00
CA PHE A 847 -8.76 -23.16 -18.95
C PHE A 847 -10.19 -22.90 -18.50
N LYS A 848 -10.92 -23.96 -18.23
CA LYS A 848 -12.29 -23.92 -17.70
C LYS A 848 -12.37 -24.41 -16.27
N LYS A 849 -11.38 -25.18 -15.80
CA LYS A 849 -11.38 -25.74 -14.45
C LYS A 849 -9.98 -26.09 -13.95
N LEU A 850 -9.85 -26.21 -12.63
CA LEU A 850 -8.75 -26.88 -11.95
C LEU A 850 -9.25 -28.20 -11.37
N ILE A 851 -8.46 -29.27 -11.50
CA ILE A 851 -8.72 -30.55 -10.84
C ILE A 851 -7.60 -30.82 -9.85
N VAL A 852 -7.99 -31.04 -8.60
CA VAL A 852 -7.09 -31.42 -7.51
C VAL A 852 -7.46 -32.81 -7.04
N ARG A 853 -6.54 -33.77 -7.21
CA ARG A 853 -6.70 -35.11 -6.68
C ARG A 853 -6.14 -35.14 -5.26
N MET A 854 -7.03 -35.16 -4.28
CA MET A 854 -6.65 -35.11 -2.87
C MET A 854 -7.43 -36.08 -2.00
N LYS A 855 -6.83 -36.44 -0.87
CA LYS A 855 -7.39 -37.25 0.20
C LYS A 855 -7.35 -36.44 1.47
N VAL A 856 -8.50 -36.37 2.15
CA VAL A 856 -8.62 -35.66 3.42
C VAL A 856 -9.26 -36.57 4.46
N SER A 857 -8.74 -36.54 5.69
CA SER A 857 -9.31 -37.26 6.83
C SER A 857 -10.80 -36.92 7.00
N PRO A 858 -11.70 -37.90 7.28
CA PRO A 858 -13.13 -37.64 7.36
C PRO A 858 -13.52 -36.51 8.32
N HIS A 859 -14.58 -35.77 7.99
CA HIS A 859 -15.12 -34.75 8.89
C HIS A 859 -15.70 -35.41 10.16
N PRO A 860 -15.38 -34.95 11.39
CA PRO A 860 -15.85 -35.58 12.63
C PRO A 860 -17.39 -35.70 12.73
N ASN A 861 -18.10 -34.69 12.23
CA ASN A 861 -19.57 -34.66 12.21
C ASN A 861 -20.20 -35.19 10.91
N GLY A 862 -19.40 -35.67 9.95
CA GLY A 862 -19.90 -36.05 8.63
C GLY A 862 -20.48 -34.88 7.83
N GLU A 863 -19.92 -33.67 7.98
CA GLU A 863 -20.28 -32.50 7.18
C GLU A 863 -19.45 -32.46 5.88
N GLU A 864 -19.83 -31.58 4.95
CA GLU A 864 -19.02 -31.29 3.77
C GLU A 864 -17.96 -30.24 4.10
N ASP A 865 -16.77 -30.41 3.55
CA ASP A 865 -15.71 -29.41 3.57
C ASP A 865 -15.88 -28.49 2.35
N THR A 866 -15.48 -27.21 2.49
CA THR A 866 -15.39 -26.27 1.36
C THR A 866 -13.95 -26.23 0.87
N CYS A 867 -13.77 -26.46 -0.42
CA CYS A 867 -12.52 -26.31 -1.14
C CYS A 867 -12.59 -25.04 -1.99
N GLN A 868 -11.60 -24.15 -1.89
CA GLN A 868 -11.59 -22.85 -2.58
C GLN A 868 -10.25 -22.60 -3.25
N LEU A 869 -10.29 -22.00 -4.43
CA LEU A 869 -9.11 -21.54 -5.15
C LEU A 869 -9.24 -20.06 -5.45
N PHE A 870 -8.22 -19.32 -5.10
CA PHE A 870 -8.02 -17.92 -5.45
C PHE A 870 -6.95 -17.83 -6.55
N TRP A 871 -7.05 -16.83 -7.41
CA TRP A 871 -6.01 -16.54 -8.41
C TRP A 871 -5.56 -15.09 -8.37
N GLY A 872 -4.29 -14.88 -8.70
CA GLY A 872 -3.73 -13.56 -9.02
C GLY A 872 -3.53 -13.43 -10.53
N THR A 873 -3.72 -12.23 -11.05
CA THR A 873 -3.39 -11.88 -12.44
C THR A 873 -2.21 -10.90 -12.50
N SER A 874 -1.73 -10.59 -13.70
CA SER A 874 -0.62 -9.66 -13.89
C SER A 874 -0.96 -8.22 -13.51
N SER A 875 -2.24 -7.86 -13.60
CA SER A 875 -2.81 -6.56 -13.23
C SER A 875 -3.40 -6.53 -11.81
N VAL A 876 -3.80 -7.68 -11.26
CA VAL A 876 -4.30 -7.86 -9.89
C VAL A 876 -3.58 -9.05 -9.23
N PRO A 877 -2.32 -8.88 -8.79
CA PRO A 877 -1.50 -9.99 -8.31
C PRO A 877 -1.90 -10.52 -6.93
N LYS A 878 -2.73 -9.80 -6.18
CA LYS A 878 -3.14 -10.20 -4.83
C LYS A 878 -4.38 -11.08 -4.88
N HIS A 879 -4.30 -12.26 -4.25
CA HIS A 879 -5.46 -13.13 -4.00
C HIS A 879 -6.55 -12.39 -3.22
N ASN A 880 -7.78 -12.42 -3.71
CA ASN A 880 -8.92 -11.71 -3.12
C ASN A 880 -10.24 -12.46 -3.36
N GLU A 881 -11.22 -12.26 -2.49
CA GLU A 881 -12.49 -13.00 -2.50
C GLU A 881 -13.24 -12.95 -3.85
N PRO A 882 -13.38 -11.79 -4.52
CA PRO A 882 -13.99 -11.74 -5.86
C PRO A 882 -13.31 -12.63 -6.89
N MET A 883 -12.00 -12.87 -6.77
CA MET A 883 -11.19 -13.67 -7.70
C MET A 883 -10.97 -15.07 -7.14
N SER A 884 -12.07 -15.76 -6.84
CA SER A 884 -12.06 -17.13 -6.35
C SER A 884 -13.21 -17.98 -6.89
N VAL A 885 -13.03 -19.30 -6.85
CA VAL A 885 -14.09 -20.30 -7.06
C VAL A 885 -14.02 -21.31 -5.93
N SER A 886 -15.17 -21.83 -5.53
CA SER A 886 -15.25 -22.83 -4.48
C SER A 886 -16.19 -23.97 -4.86
N THR A 887 -15.96 -25.12 -4.24
CA THR A 887 -16.83 -26.29 -4.35
C THR A 887 -16.91 -26.98 -2.99
N LYS A 888 -18.06 -27.59 -2.70
CA LYS A 888 -18.23 -28.42 -1.50
C LYS A 888 -17.99 -29.88 -1.86
N TYR A 889 -17.35 -30.60 -0.94
CA TYR A 889 -17.15 -32.04 -1.09
C TYR A 889 -17.15 -32.73 0.26
N ARG A 890 -17.41 -34.04 0.24
CA ARG A 890 -17.40 -34.88 1.43
C ARG A 890 -16.08 -35.64 1.53
N ALA A 891 -15.22 -35.23 2.46
CA ALA A 891 -13.99 -35.95 2.79
C ALA A 891 -14.33 -37.34 3.36
N ASN A 892 -13.90 -38.41 2.68
CA ASN A 892 -14.18 -39.79 3.04
C ASN A 892 -12.92 -40.61 3.39
N GLY A 893 -11.76 -39.95 3.52
CA GLY A 893 -10.48 -40.61 3.78
C GLY A 893 -9.88 -41.34 2.58
N GLN A 894 -10.44 -41.19 1.38
CA GLN A 894 -9.92 -41.73 0.12
C GLN A 894 -9.52 -40.58 -0.83
N PHE A 895 -8.72 -40.88 -1.86
CA PHE A 895 -8.41 -39.92 -2.91
C PHE A 895 -9.65 -39.63 -3.76
N GLN A 896 -9.96 -38.35 -3.94
CA GLN A 896 -11.07 -37.82 -4.71
C GLN A 896 -10.55 -36.74 -5.66
N ASP A 897 -11.07 -36.72 -6.90
CA ASP A 897 -10.84 -35.62 -7.84
C ASP A 897 -11.83 -34.49 -7.52
N ILE A 898 -11.33 -33.40 -6.98
CA ILE A 898 -12.10 -32.20 -6.64
C ILE A 898 -11.99 -31.22 -7.80
N VAL A 899 -13.14 -30.80 -8.34
CA VAL A 899 -13.23 -29.94 -9.52
C VAL A 899 -13.65 -28.53 -9.11
N LEU A 900 -12.83 -27.55 -9.47
CA LEU A 900 -13.08 -26.14 -9.30
C LEU A 900 -13.37 -25.53 -10.68
N ASP A 901 -14.63 -25.15 -10.92
CA ASP A 901 -15.11 -24.66 -12.21
C ASP A 901 -14.94 -23.15 -12.34
N PHE A 902 -14.02 -22.72 -13.21
CA PHE A 902 -13.75 -21.30 -13.46
C PHE A 902 -14.90 -20.60 -14.18
N THR A 903 -15.75 -21.33 -14.90
CA THR A 903 -16.89 -20.73 -15.61
C THR A 903 -17.98 -20.21 -14.65
N ALA A 904 -17.93 -20.63 -13.37
CA ALA A 904 -18.79 -20.11 -12.32
C ALA A 904 -18.45 -18.67 -11.89
N ASN A 905 -17.30 -18.14 -12.31
CA ASN A 905 -16.89 -16.78 -11.99
C ASN A 905 -16.38 -16.05 -13.24
N SER A 906 -17.15 -15.08 -13.74
CA SER A 906 -16.80 -14.29 -14.92
C SER A 906 -15.53 -13.45 -14.76
N ARG A 907 -15.00 -13.31 -13.53
CA ARG A 907 -13.72 -12.63 -13.25
C ARG A 907 -12.48 -13.49 -13.56
N PHE A 908 -12.65 -14.73 -14.02
CA PHE A 908 -11.54 -15.57 -14.46
C PHE A 908 -11.01 -15.14 -15.85
N THR A 909 -10.51 -13.91 -15.94
CA THR A 909 -10.01 -13.29 -17.17
C THR A 909 -8.54 -12.90 -17.07
N GLY A 910 -7.95 -12.45 -18.18
CA GLY A 910 -6.58 -11.96 -18.23
C GLY A 910 -5.50 -13.05 -18.15
N PHE A 911 -4.39 -12.70 -17.51
CA PHE A 911 -3.18 -13.53 -17.44
C PHE A 911 -2.87 -13.90 -15.99
N LEU A 912 -2.89 -15.18 -15.69
CA LEU A 912 -2.69 -15.77 -14.37
C LEU A 912 -1.21 -15.74 -13.98
N THR A 913 -0.93 -15.28 -12.76
CA THR A 913 0.42 -15.18 -12.19
C THR A 913 0.59 -15.97 -10.91
N SER A 914 -0.50 -16.35 -10.25
CA SER A 914 -0.43 -17.17 -9.03
C SER A 914 -1.77 -17.82 -8.70
N PHE A 915 -1.71 -18.86 -7.88
CA PHE A 915 -2.86 -19.46 -7.21
C PHE A 915 -2.63 -19.51 -5.70
N ARG A 916 -3.72 -19.38 -4.95
CA ARG A 916 -3.84 -19.82 -3.55
C ARG A 916 -4.93 -20.90 -3.49
N PHE A 917 -4.61 -22.02 -2.87
CA PHE A 917 -5.51 -23.17 -2.77
C PHE A 917 -5.79 -23.51 -1.30
N ASP A 918 -7.07 -23.47 -0.95
CA ASP A 918 -7.57 -23.70 0.39
C ASP A 918 -8.38 -25.02 0.35
N PRO A 919 -7.80 -26.16 0.76
CA PRO A 919 -8.41 -27.47 0.53
C PRO A 919 -9.64 -27.75 1.39
N ILE A 920 -9.76 -27.09 2.55
CA ILE A 920 -10.81 -27.31 3.57
C ILE A 920 -10.99 -26.08 4.48
N THR A 921 -12.06 -26.07 5.28
CA THR A 921 -12.35 -25.01 6.27
C THR A 921 -12.40 -25.55 7.70
N ARG A 922 -11.36 -26.25 8.17
CA ARG A 922 -11.23 -26.72 9.56
C ARG A 922 -9.81 -27.11 9.95
N ALA A 923 -9.52 -27.04 11.25
CA ALA A 923 -8.25 -27.47 11.83
C ALA A 923 -8.19 -28.99 12.07
N GLU A 924 -6.97 -29.48 12.31
CA GLU A 924 -6.64 -30.86 12.70
C GLU A 924 -7.08 -31.94 11.70
N ALA A 925 -7.19 -31.59 10.42
CA ALA A 925 -7.40 -32.55 9.34
C ALA A 925 -6.06 -32.93 8.69
N GLN A 926 -5.90 -34.18 8.32
CA GLN A 926 -4.76 -34.65 7.51
C GLN A 926 -5.13 -34.55 6.03
N ILE A 927 -4.25 -33.93 5.24
CA ILE A 927 -4.42 -33.70 3.81
C ILE A 927 -3.25 -34.32 3.06
N GLU A 928 -3.56 -35.08 2.01
CA GLU A 928 -2.62 -35.63 1.03
C GLU A 928 -3.09 -35.18 -0.37
N ILE A 929 -2.21 -34.57 -1.16
CA ILE A 929 -2.47 -34.16 -2.54
C ILE A 929 -1.56 -34.95 -3.46
N ASP A 930 -2.15 -35.59 -4.48
CA ASP A 930 -1.48 -36.46 -5.45
C ASP A 930 -1.19 -35.74 -6.77
N SER A 931 -2.13 -34.94 -7.26
CA SER A 931 -1.92 -34.14 -8.47
C SER A 931 -2.81 -32.91 -8.51
N ILE A 932 -2.32 -31.90 -9.23
CA ILE A 932 -3.05 -30.67 -9.54
C ILE A 932 -2.90 -30.42 -11.05
N ARG A 933 -4.01 -30.15 -11.76
CA ARG A 933 -3.98 -29.87 -13.21
C ARG A 933 -5.06 -28.88 -13.65
N LEU A 934 -4.70 -28.02 -14.60
CA LEU A 934 -5.60 -27.12 -15.33
C LEU A 934 -6.13 -27.83 -16.58
N GLU A 935 -7.42 -27.68 -16.85
CA GLU A 935 -8.11 -28.25 -18.03
C GLU A 935 -8.97 -27.22 -18.76
#